data_AF-A0A945RYV6-F1
#
_entry.id   AF-A0A945RYV6-F1
#
_cell.length_a   1.000
_cell.length_b   1.000
_cell.length_c   1.000
_cell.angle_alpha   90.00
_cell.angle_beta   90.00
_cell.angle_gamma   90.00
#
_symmetry.space_group_name_H-M   'P 1'
#
loop_
_entity.id
_entity.type
_entity.pdbx_description
1 polymer ?
#
loop_
_entity_poly.entity_id
_entity_poly.type
_entity_poly.pdbx_seq_one_letter_code
_entity_poly.pdbx_strand_id
1 'polypeptide(L)'
;MKRRVAHTALGILTIAVSVSAAPVKVGVFAGGLGAKAVQQALSAEPELSADVFKTLDVETIVAFDAITIGATSIDQPAQVKALKIYLACGGGVVFNHHSCGRRKPTTLFPEIAVKVVDRREDTALVVQDSSHPIAAGLPERFRHAYNDHLHLTPGPQGSVIIVDAEAAPVTIAGGVDAGRVVFNGGLPGYRYDPVSFAQGEAKPEGAELRLLVNSLMWAAAGRATTLDAGRIAASRNRVEKELKLADLENLLPSADWFGTEMLTGNYLPARPVNELGGRFFITYDNMTWRGYDMRTVANERELAFYRNRQRMDVCYLKWLGVTDIMYWTDVSGHRVNRPTDVPDSAIRVSGFDPLAELIRAATAEGLNVWAAWHSCFRDTTKEDVASKYCAKNARGELYKYGRRDLCEDLLSPAYRERVHRFIDEYAAKYKPMGNFMGLGTYDEIWFTYADYHGDDFELFAAFCREEFGEEPTGEVTRRFSQVRDWKEPGDVWRSRYILFKQKVVTDFYRDLIGYVHGAGMKIGLGLPAATSHYSSGWLWGIDGVELLRLKPDFAITGASENALSSYPQILRWSHVGNSWGYYNTHCTHGGPGGIFFTFNQLWRPIMYGNNLHLARELGRHIHVGRQWADAQVLARVALLHNQNSVQMLLADARDQVRSDRALLAALQRTQDAEMVFTQAVEQHSRYRAFIAPPFAVRGIPDTVYAHLKTTVENGGVIISVNSDWSTARRDLTREQTRTAETVGVTYGAEQAASTTLTYADITVDIPAGTPRRSITLGNGVEVMAAFADGTPAITAKRHGEGTVIGLHFDAGTELETNTNLPLTQLLSALVRQLSHPEILLKDDVCGIVTSLRKGDWAMVALYSEDVPIETRLSIDTEALGLRSDAGFRLWMLGKRLEINRPGEMWGETGYWTPEELRDGFRVTVVRDSEADMPLPESFDFSDFEGKRKEKFATGYINKVGRDWWNSENRGKRKRDYSHEIVVIAPADEPVMPTAVAD
;
A
#
# COMPACT_ATOMS: atom_id res chain seq x y z
N MET A 1 -47.54 40.50 75.20
CA MET A 1 -48.43 39.69 76.06
C MET A 1 -47.82 38.31 76.22
N LYS A 2 -47.67 37.86 77.47
CA LYS A 2 -46.99 36.64 77.91
C LYS A 2 -47.59 35.38 77.26
N ARG A 3 -46.74 34.40 76.91
CA ARG A 3 -46.76 33.03 77.48
C ARG A 3 -45.62 32.18 76.92
N ARG A 4 -44.63 31.91 77.79
CA ARG A 4 -43.81 30.69 77.78
C ARG A 4 -44.66 29.56 78.38
N VAL A 5 -44.60 28.36 77.80
CA VAL A 5 -44.80 27.09 78.51
C VAL A 5 -43.70 26.12 78.07
N ALA A 6 -43.29 25.30 79.03
CA ALA A 6 -41.99 24.70 79.21
C ALA A 6 -41.69 23.47 78.34
N HIS A 7 -40.39 23.21 78.25
CA HIS A 7 -39.77 21.98 77.78
C HIS A 7 -40.10 20.78 78.68
N THR A 8 -40.18 19.60 78.08
CA THR A 8 -39.79 18.34 78.73
C THR A 8 -38.94 17.58 77.72
N ALA A 9 -37.74 17.20 78.16
CA ALA A 9 -36.73 16.54 77.34
C ALA A 9 -37.09 15.06 77.09
N LEU A 10 -36.83 14.59 75.87
CA LEU A 10 -36.70 13.17 75.57
C LEU A 10 -35.47 13.02 74.66
N GLY A 11 -34.42 12.41 75.19
CA GLY A 11 -33.21 12.11 74.43
C GLY A 11 -33.50 11.05 73.37
N ILE A 12 -33.15 11.36 72.12
CA ILE A 12 -33.14 10.38 71.02
C ILE A 12 -31.70 10.24 70.54
N LEU A 13 -31.19 9.03 70.75
CA LEU A 13 -29.96 8.47 70.23
C LEU A 13 -30.00 8.52 68.70
N THR A 14 -29.14 9.33 68.06
CA THR A 14 -29.03 9.38 66.60
C THR A 14 -28.07 8.28 66.14
N ILE A 15 -28.62 7.17 65.65
CA ILE A 15 -27.85 6.18 64.87
C ILE A 15 -27.68 6.78 63.47
N ALA A 16 -26.45 7.19 63.14
CA ALA A 16 -26.08 7.58 61.79
C ALA A 16 -26.09 6.33 60.90
N VAL A 17 -27.12 6.17 60.07
CA VAL A 17 -27.10 5.22 58.95
C VAL A 17 -26.31 5.87 57.82
N SER A 18 -25.06 5.45 57.64
CA SER A 18 -24.28 5.73 56.44
C SER A 18 -24.92 5.00 55.26
N VAL A 19 -25.67 5.73 54.43
CA VAL A 19 -26.13 5.24 53.12
C VAL A 19 -24.89 5.09 52.24
N SER A 20 -24.45 3.87 52.01
CA SER A 20 -23.41 3.57 51.01
C SER A 20 -23.92 4.03 49.64
N ALA A 21 -23.23 4.96 49.00
CA ALA A 21 -23.53 5.35 47.62
C ALA A 21 -23.44 4.13 46.71
N ALA A 22 -24.31 4.05 45.69
CA ALA A 22 -24.26 2.96 44.72
C ALA A 22 -22.91 2.98 43.98
N PRO A 23 -22.25 1.82 43.80
CA PRO A 23 -20.95 1.75 43.13
C PRO A 23 -21.03 2.36 41.72
N VAL A 24 -19.92 2.94 41.26
CA VAL A 24 -19.81 3.49 39.90
C VAL A 24 -19.84 2.34 38.91
N LYS A 25 -20.74 2.39 37.92
CA LYS A 25 -20.81 1.36 36.87
C LYS A 25 -19.74 1.62 35.83
N VAL A 26 -18.82 0.68 35.65
CA VAL A 26 -17.71 0.77 34.70
C VAL A 26 -17.85 -0.29 33.62
N GLY A 27 -17.77 0.15 32.36
CA GLY A 27 -17.68 -0.76 31.21
C GLY A 27 -16.22 -0.96 30.79
N VAL A 28 -15.81 -2.21 30.60
CA VAL A 28 -14.51 -2.57 29.99
C VAL A 28 -14.75 -3.08 28.57
N PHE A 29 -14.16 -2.41 27.58
CA PHE A 29 -14.37 -2.80 26.18
C PHE A 29 -13.58 -4.07 25.83
N ALA A 30 -14.30 -5.13 25.44
CA ALA A 30 -13.71 -6.44 25.12
C ALA A 30 -12.73 -6.43 23.94
N GLY A 31 -12.84 -5.43 23.04
CA GLY A 31 -11.98 -5.32 21.86
C GLY A 31 -10.58 -4.76 22.14
N GLY A 32 -10.32 -4.22 23.33
CA GLY A 32 -9.00 -3.75 23.73
C GLY A 32 -8.13 -4.85 24.35
N LEU A 33 -6.82 -4.81 24.10
CA LEU A 33 -5.88 -5.71 24.77
C LEU A 33 -5.95 -5.55 26.30
N GLY A 34 -5.88 -6.67 27.03
CA GLY A 34 -5.89 -6.67 28.49
C GLY A 34 -7.27 -6.53 29.13
N ALA A 35 -8.35 -6.46 28.34
CA ALA A 35 -9.72 -6.20 28.83
C ALA A 35 -10.15 -7.17 29.95
N LYS A 36 -9.86 -8.46 29.82
CA LYS A 36 -10.22 -9.45 30.84
C LYS A 36 -9.45 -9.24 32.14
N ALA A 37 -8.15 -8.96 32.04
CA ALA A 37 -7.29 -8.72 33.20
C ALA A 37 -7.68 -7.41 33.92
N VAL A 38 -7.97 -6.35 33.16
CA VAL A 38 -8.48 -5.08 33.69
C VAL A 38 -9.82 -5.28 34.40
N GLN A 39 -10.78 -5.97 33.77
CA GLN A 39 -12.07 -6.20 34.42
C GLN A 39 -11.92 -6.96 35.73
N GLN A 40 -11.10 -8.01 35.76
CA GLN A 40 -10.85 -8.76 37.00
C GLN A 40 -10.23 -7.92 38.11
N ALA A 41 -9.36 -6.96 37.78
CA ALA A 41 -8.77 -6.05 38.75
C ALA A 41 -9.80 -5.02 39.24
N LEU A 42 -10.59 -4.43 38.34
CA LEU A 42 -11.62 -3.45 38.70
C LEU A 42 -12.78 -4.07 39.49
N SER A 43 -13.16 -5.32 39.23
CA SER A 43 -14.19 -6.02 40.02
C SER A 43 -13.77 -6.33 41.46
N ALA A 44 -12.48 -6.20 41.80
CA ALA A 44 -11.99 -6.33 43.16
C ALA A 44 -12.06 -5.02 43.96
N GLU A 45 -12.35 -3.88 43.30
CA GLU A 45 -12.48 -2.58 43.95
C GLU A 45 -13.93 -2.37 44.44
N PRO A 46 -14.16 -2.10 45.74
CA PRO A 46 -15.50 -2.04 46.32
C PRO A 46 -16.35 -0.85 45.84
N GLU A 47 -15.70 0.17 45.28
CA GLU A 47 -16.36 1.40 44.78
C GLU A 47 -16.87 1.26 43.34
N LEU A 48 -16.47 0.19 42.64
CA LEU A 48 -16.75 -0.03 41.22
C LEU A 48 -17.60 -1.28 40.99
N SER A 49 -18.46 -1.21 39.99
CA SER A 49 -19.14 -2.37 39.41
C SER A 49 -18.69 -2.48 37.95
N ALA A 50 -17.77 -3.42 37.68
CA ALA A 50 -17.12 -3.53 36.37
C ALA A 50 -17.64 -4.72 35.54
N ASP A 51 -18.20 -4.42 34.37
CA ASP A 51 -18.66 -5.42 33.40
C ASP A 51 -17.94 -5.28 32.05
N VAL A 52 -17.85 -6.38 31.31
CA VAL A 52 -17.30 -6.38 29.94
C VAL A 52 -18.41 -6.18 28.93
N PHE A 53 -18.19 -5.29 27.95
CA PHE A 53 -19.11 -5.10 26.82
C PHE A 53 -18.38 -5.30 25.49
N LYS A 54 -19.14 -5.68 24.44
CA LYS A 54 -18.56 -6.13 23.16
C LYS A 54 -18.70 -5.14 22.02
N THR A 55 -19.68 -4.24 22.09
CA THR A 55 -20.01 -3.30 21.01
C THR A 55 -19.97 -1.85 21.52
N LEU A 56 -19.26 -1.00 20.77
CA LEU A 56 -19.18 0.45 21.02
C LEU A 56 -20.31 1.15 20.25
N ASP A 57 -21.52 1.03 20.77
CA ASP A 57 -22.73 1.72 20.30
C ASP A 57 -23.36 2.48 21.47
N VAL A 58 -24.18 3.49 21.16
CA VAL A 58 -24.76 4.41 22.16
C VAL A 58 -25.56 3.61 23.19
N GLU A 59 -26.41 2.71 22.72
CA GLU A 59 -27.35 1.92 23.53
C GLU A 59 -26.63 1.06 24.58
N THR A 60 -25.47 0.52 24.23
CA THR A 60 -24.63 -0.31 25.11
C THR A 60 -23.87 0.55 26.12
N ILE A 61 -23.22 1.63 25.67
CA ILE A 61 -22.29 2.38 26.53
C ILE A 61 -22.99 3.31 27.53
N VAL A 62 -24.22 3.76 27.23
CA VAL A 62 -25.02 4.56 28.19
C VAL A 62 -25.45 3.77 29.43
N ALA A 63 -25.27 2.44 29.43
CA ALA A 63 -25.50 1.61 30.61
C ALA A 63 -24.39 1.74 31.69
N PHE A 64 -23.31 2.48 31.39
CA PHE A 64 -22.16 2.70 32.28
C PHE A 64 -21.96 4.18 32.61
N ASP A 65 -21.48 4.47 33.81
CA ASP A 65 -21.12 5.82 34.24
C ASP A 65 -19.77 6.27 33.62
N ALA A 66 -18.84 5.32 33.48
CA ALA A 66 -17.61 5.50 32.72
C ALA A 66 -17.23 4.20 32.00
N ILE A 67 -16.46 4.32 30.92
CA ILE A 67 -15.90 3.17 30.21
C ILE A 67 -14.38 3.29 30.06
N THR A 68 -13.70 2.15 29.98
CA THR A 68 -12.28 2.09 29.65
C THR A 68 -12.03 1.25 28.41
N ILE A 69 -11.13 1.75 27.56
CA ILE A 69 -10.76 1.15 26.29
C ILE A 69 -9.26 0.86 26.33
N GLY A 70 -8.88 -0.41 26.18
CA GLY A 70 -7.48 -0.85 26.10
C GLY A 70 -6.83 -0.51 24.76
N ALA A 71 -5.65 -1.07 24.48
CA ALA A 71 -5.00 -0.87 23.18
C ALA A 71 -5.84 -1.49 22.04
N THR A 72 -6.50 -0.63 21.28
CA THR A 72 -7.18 -0.93 20.02
C THR A 72 -7.32 0.38 19.22
N SER A 73 -7.60 0.28 17.94
CA SER A 73 -7.98 1.44 17.14
C SER A 73 -9.49 1.73 17.28
N ILE A 74 -9.86 3.01 17.19
CA ILE A 74 -11.25 3.50 17.21
C ILE A 74 -11.44 4.28 15.91
N ASP A 75 -11.81 3.55 14.86
CA ASP A 75 -11.74 4.05 13.47
C ASP A 75 -13.11 4.09 12.80
N GLN A 76 -14.10 3.43 13.38
CA GLN A 76 -15.42 3.34 12.77
C GLN A 76 -16.21 4.62 13.09
N PRO A 77 -16.79 5.29 12.07
CA PRO A 77 -17.62 6.49 12.28
C PRO A 77 -18.73 6.28 13.31
N ALA A 78 -19.34 5.08 13.34
CA ALA A 78 -20.36 4.73 14.32
C ALA A 78 -19.83 4.73 15.77
N GLN A 79 -18.60 4.26 16.00
CA GLN A 79 -17.98 4.26 17.33
C GLN A 79 -17.61 5.68 17.78
N VAL A 80 -17.06 6.48 16.87
CA VAL A 80 -16.75 7.89 17.10
C VAL A 80 -18.03 8.67 17.44
N LYS A 81 -19.07 8.51 16.63
CA LYS A 81 -20.40 9.07 16.89
C LYS A 81 -20.94 8.64 18.25
N ALA A 82 -20.84 7.34 18.58
CA ALA A 82 -21.31 6.81 19.86
C ALA A 82 -20.58 7.44 21.05
N LEU A 83 -19.25 7.56 21.00
CA LEU A 83 -18.44 8.17 22.06
C LEU A 83 -18.75 9.66 22.25
N LYS A 84 -18.91 10.41 21.16
CA LYS A 84 -19.32 11.83 21.22
C LYS A 84 -20.70 12.00 21.85
N ILE A 85 -21.67 11.18 21.44
CA ILE A 85 -23.01 11.18 22.05
C ILE A 85 -22.94 10.80 23.53
N TYR A 86 -22.16 9.78 23.88
CA TYR A 86 -22.02 9.30 25.25
C TYR A 86 -21.44 10.37 26.19
N LEU A 87 -20.40 11.08 25.77
CA LEU A 87 -19.84 12.20 26.54
C LEU A 87 -20.81 13.37 26.66
N ALA A 88 -21.53 13.71 25.60
CA ALA A 88 -22.58 14.72 25.66
C ALA A 88 -23.74 14.35 26.60
N CYS A 89 -24.00 13.06 26.76
CA CYS A 89 -24.92 12.51 27.75
C CYS A 89 -24.34 12.45 29.17
N GLY A 90 -23.12 12.93 29.42
CA GLY A 90 -22.48 12.94 30.75
C GLY A 90 -21.70 11.68 31.11
N GLY A 91 -21.43 10.81 30.14
CA GLY A 91 -20.56 9.64 30.31
C GLY A 91 -19.08 10.02 30.47
N GLY A 92 -18.29 9.08 31.00
CA GLY A 92 -16.84 9.22 31.16
C GLY A 92 -16.05 8.22 30.30
N VAL A 93 -14.96 8.63 29.67
CA VAL A 93 -14.14 7.73 28.83
C VAL A 93 -12.67 7.78 29.23
N VAL A 94 -12.06 6.61 29.44
CA VAL A 94 -10.61 6.44 29.67
C VAL A 94 -9.99 5.66 28.51
N PHE A 95 -9.23 6.35 27.67
CA PHE A 95 -8.44 5.75 26.59
C PHE A 95 -7.08 5.32 27.11
N ASN A 96 -6.66 4.10 26.77
CA ASN A 96 -5.34 3.58 27.09
C ASN A 96 -4.54 3.25 25.82
N HIS A 97 -3.25 3.60 25.85
CA HIS A 97 -2.26 3.28 24.84
C HIS A 97 -2.75 3.57 23.40
N HIS A 98 -2.79 2.58 22.52
CA HIS A 98 -3.19 2.76 21.12
C HIS A 98 -4.52 3.51 20.94
N SER A 99 -5.49 3.30 21.85
CA SER A 99 -6.80 3.96 21.78
C SER A 99 -6.74 5.48 22.02
N CYS A 100 -5.61 6.01 22.49
CA CYS A 100 -5.34 7.45 22.56
C CYS A 100 -5.16 8.13 21.19
N GLY A 101 -5.20 7.37 20.08
CA GLY A 101 -5.03 7.91 18.73
C GLY A 101 -3.63 7.69 18.16
N ARG A 102 -2.95 6.59 18.53
CA ARG A 102 -1.65 6.25 17.94
C ARG A 102 -1.81 6.08 16.42
N ARG A 103 -0.93 6.71 15.64
CA ARG A 103 -0.98 6.77 14.15
C ARG A 103 -2.15 7.59 13.58
N LYS A 104 -2.78 8.45 14.38
CA LYS A 104 -3.74 9.45 13.89
C LYS A 104 -3.11 10.85 13.90
N PRO A 105 -3.47 11.73 12.94
CA PRO A 105 -2.97 13.10 12.92
C PRO A 105 -3.41 13.90 14.15
N THR A 106 -4.59 13.57 14.70
CA THR A 106 -5.13 14.11 15.94
C THR A 106 -5.81 13.02 16.77
N THR A 107 -5.94 13.22 18.08
CA THR A 107 -6.79 12.35 18.91
C THR A 107 -8.28 12.60 18.62
N LEU A 108 -9.16 11.79 19.23
CA LEU A 108 -10.60 11.93 19.09
C LEU A 108 -11.15 13.24 19.70
N PHE A 109 -10.44 13.79 20.69
CA PHE A 109 -10.79 15.01 21.42
C PHE A 109 -9.54 15.90 21.52
N PRO A 110 -9.14 16.55 20.41
CA PRO A 110 -7.93 17.37 20.34
C PRO A 110 -7.92 18.54 21.34
N GLU A 111 -9.10 18.98 21.79
CA GLU A 111 -9.26 19.94 22.86
C GLU A 111 -8.65 19.47 24.19
N ILE A 112 -8.58 18.16 24.45
CA ILE A 112 -7.97 17.58 25.65
C ILE A 112 -6.54 17.11 25.38
N ALA A 113 -6.31 16.36 24.31
CA ALA A 113 -4.98 15.93 23.90
C ALA A 113 -4.89 16.04 22.38
N VAL A 114 -3.98 16.85 21.84
CA VAL A 114 -3.95 17.18 20.40
C VAL A 114 -3.62 15.93 19.57
N LYS A 115 -2.53 15.24 19.90
CA LYS A 115 -2.02 14.08 19.16
C LYS A 115 -1.08 13.23 20.02
N VAL A 116 -0.83 12.01 19.58
CA VAL A 116 0.29 11.17 20.05
C VAL A 116 1.53 11.56 19.24
N VAL A 117 2.61 11.97 19.91
CA VAL A 117 3.82 12.48 19.25
C VAL A 117 4.94 11.47 19.18
N ASP A 118 5.02 10.58 20.17
CA ASP A 118 6.13 9.65 20.30
C ASP A 118 5.75 8.45 21.17
N ARG A 119 6.65 7.47 21.23
CA ARG A 119 6.55 6.27 22.06
C ARG A 119 7.91 5.96 22.64
N ARG A 120 7.96 5.77 23.95
CA ARG A 120 9.19 5.49 24.68
C ARG A 120 9.17 4.11 25.33
N GLU A 121 10.22 3.35 25.10
CA GLU A 121 10.46 2.05 25.74
C GLU A 121 11.04 2.26 27.15
N ASP A 122 10.23 2.88 28.01
CA ASP A 122 10.49 3.06 29.43
C ASP A 122 9.23 2.74 30.22
N THR A 123 9.41 2.40 31.49
CA THR A 123 8.36 2.07 32.44
C THR A 123 8.17 3.14 33.51
N ALA A 124 9.12 4.07 33.68
CA ALA A 124 9.11 5.05 34.75
C ALA A 124 8.13 6.21 34.47
N LEU A 125 7.26 6.49 35.44
CA LEU A 125 6.28 7.56 35.44
C LEU A 125 6.44 8.44 36.69
N VAL A 126 6.11 9.73 36.53
CA VAL A 126 6.20 10.77 37.56
C VAL A 126 4.86 11.51 37.64
N VAL A 127 4.37 11.72 38.85
CA VAL A 127 3.17 12.53 39.10
C VAL A 127 3.53 14.02 38.94
N GLN A 128 2.96 14.65 37.90
CA GLN A 128 3.18 16.08 37.61
C GLN A 128 2.23 16.98 38.40
N ASP A 129 0.96 16.59 38.52
CA ASP A 129 -0.05 17.31 39.29
C ASP A 129 -0.62 16.42 40.40
N SER A 130 0.01 16.47 41.57
CA SER A 130 -0.42 15.72 42.75
C SER A 130 -1.73 16.24 43.37
N SER A 131 -2.21 17.42 42.96
CA SER A 131 -3.47 17.99 43.45
C SER A 131 -4.68 17.46 42.68
N HIS A 132 -4.46 16.93 41.47
CA HIS A 132 -5.53 16.38 40.65
C HIS A 132 -6.10 15.10 41.28
N PRO A 133 -7.43 14.89 41.33
CA PRO A 133 -8.04 13.70 41.92
C PRO A 133 -7.54 12.37 41.33
N ILE A 134 -7.11 12.38 40.06
CA ILE A 134 -6.51 11.21 39.39
C ILE A 134 -5.19 10.77 40.06
N ALA A 135 -4.43 11.72 40.61
CA ALA A 135 -3.16 11.45 41.29
C ALA A 135 -3.31 11.01 42.75
N ALA A 136 -4.54 10.97 43.29
CA ALA A 136 -4.77 10.66 44.70
C ALA A 136 -4.23 9.28 45.10
N GLY A 137 -3.31 9.25 46.06
CA GLY A 137 -2.70 8.01 46.57
C GLY A 137 -1.67 7.37 45.64
N LEU A 138 -1.27 8.05 44.55
CA LEU A 138 -0.11 7.63 43.76
C LEU A 138 1.19 8.10 44.42
N PRO A 139 2.27 7.30 44.39
CA PRO A 139 3.59 7.77 44.77
C PRO A 139 4.10 8.81 43.75
N GLU A 140 5.01 9.68 44.17
CA GLU A 140 5.63 10.70 43.29
C GLU A 140 6.23 10.08 42.02
N ARG A 141 6.79 8.86 42.14
CA ARG A 141 7.31 8.07 41.02
C ARG A 141 6.87 6.62 41.13
N PHE A 142 6.50 6.01 40.00
CA PHE A 142 6.16 4.59 39.91
C PHE A 142 6.53 4.01 38.54
N ARG A 143 6.34 2.70 38.38
CA ARG A 143 6.53 2.01 37.11
C ARG A 143 5.24 1.34 36.64
N HIS A 144 4.97 1.40 35.34
CA HIS A 144 3.93 0.58 34.71
C HIS A 144 4.49 -0.77 34.25
N ALA A 145 3.62 -1.75 34.02
CA ALA A 145 4.04 -3.15 33.79
C ALA A 145 4.41 -3.47 32.33
N TYR A 146 3.95 -2.67 31.38
CA TYR A 146 4.22 -2.86 29.95
C TYR A 146 5.54 -2.24 29.47
N ASN A 147 6.06 -2.61 28.29
CA ASN A 147 7.40 -2.22 27.84
C ASN A 147 7.54 -0.74 27.43
N ASP A 148 6.45 -0.11 27.02
CA ASP A 148 6.43 1.25 26.49
C ASP A 148 5.18 2.03 26.93
N HIS A 149 5.25 3.34 26.77
CA HIS A 149 4.12 4.26 26.87
C HIS A 149 4.15 5.30 25.75
N LEU A 150 3.01 5.94 25.51
CA LEU A 150 2.85 6.98 24.48
C LEU A 150 2.98 8.38 25.06
N HIS A 151 3.62 9.27 24.31
CA HIS A 151 3.69 10.70 24.61
C HIS A 151 2.56 11.45 23.91
N LEU A 152 1.92 12.34 24.66
CA LEU A 152 0.77 13.12 24.22
C LEU A 152 1.11 14.60 24.21
N THR A 153 0.59 15.34 23.23
CA THR A 153 0.56 16.81 23.29
C THR A 153 -0.71 17.25 24.01
N PRO A 154 -0.64 18.04 25.09
CA PRO A 154 -1.83 18.57 25.76
C PRO A 154 -2.61 19.49 24.83
N GLY A 155 -3.93 19.32 24.82
CA GLY A 155 -4.87 20.23 24.19
C GLY A 155 -5.14 21.46 25.08
N PRO A 156 -5.78 22.50 24.53
CA PRO A 156 -6.06 23.75 25.25
C PRO A 156 -6.91 23.59 26.52
N GLN A 157 -7.67 22.50 26.64
CA GLN A 157 -8.51 22.16 27.80
C GLN A 157 -7.99 20.94 28.57
N GLY A 158 -6.80 20.42 28.21
CA GLY A 158 -6.20 19.25 28.83
C GLY A 158 -5.26 19.59 29.97
N SER A 159 -5.45 18.94 31.11
CA SER A 159 -4.54 18.99 32.26
C SER A 159 -3.60 17.78 32.25
N VAL A 160 -2.29 18.02 32.23
CA VAL A 160 -1.26 16.98 32.33
C VAL A 160 -1.11 16.54 33.78
N ILE A 161 -1.34 15.25 34.05
CA ILE A 161 -1.35 14.69 35.41
C ILE A 161 -0.11 13.84 35.65
N ILE A 162 0.25 13.00 34.68
CA ILE A 162 1.41 12.10 34.74
C ILE A 162 2.32 12.42 33.56
N VAL A 163 3.61 12.52 33.85
CA VAL A 163 4.70 12.63 32.87
C VAL A 163 5.65 11.45 33.03
N ASP A 164 6.54 11.26 32.07
CA ASP A 164 7.64 10.31 32.21
C ASP A 164 8.86 10.92 32.93
N ALA A 165 9.98 10.19 32.96
CA ALA A 165 11.21 10.65 33.60
C ALA A 165 11.84 11.90 32.94
N GLU A 166 11.49 12.23 31.69
CA GLU A 166 11.97 13.42 30.96
C GLU A 166 10.90 14.51 30.84
N ALA A 167 9.85 14.44 31.67
CA ALA A 167 8.73 15.38 31.69
C ALA A 167 7.84 15.36 30.43
N ALA A 168 7.87 14.30 29.62
CA ALA A 168 6.95 14.12 28.49
C ALA A 168 5.54 13.71 29.01
N PRO A 169 4.44 14.35 28.55
CA PRO A 169 3.09 14.02 29.02
C PRO A 169 2.64 12.62 28.65
N VAL A 170 2.19 11.85 29.65
CA VAL A 170 1.69 10.47 29.47
C VAL A 170 0.20 10.37 29.81
N THR A 171 -0.28 11.05 30.86
CA THR A 171 -1.70 11.07 31.22
C THR A 171 -2.24 12.49 31.20
N ILE A 172 -3.27 12.72 30.37
CA ILE A 172 -3.93 14.02 30.19
C ILE A 172 -5.43 13.85 30.38
N ALA A 173 -6.07 14.73 31.14
CA ALA A 173 -7.51 14.68 31.41
C ALA A 173 -8.18 16.03 31.16
N GLY A 174 -9.46 16.00 30.77
CA GLY A 174 -10.27 17.22 30.60
C GLY A 174 -11.75 16.95 30.40
N GLY A 175 -12.55 18.02 30.42
CA GLY A 175 -14.01 17.95 30.22
C GLY A 175 -14.38 18.14 28.75
N VAL A 176 -15.33 17.35 28.25
CA VAL A 176 -15.89 17.50 26.90
C VAL A 176 -17.42 17.46 27.04
N ASP A 177 -18.10 18.52 26.61
CA ASP A 177 -19.53 18.73 26.85
C ASP A 177 -19.91 18.55 28.35
N ALA A 178 -20.81 17.62 28.65
CA ALA A 178 -21.23 17.27 30.01
C ALA A 178 -20.39 16.12 30.61
N GLY A 179 -19.50 15.52 29.81
CA GLY A 179 -18.71 14.35 30.14
C GLY A 179 -17.24 14.68 30.42
N ARG A 180 -16.45 13.62 30.62
CA ARG A 180 -15.02 13.72 30.97
C ARG A 180 -14.21 12.67 30.24
N VAL A 181 -13.02 13.06 29.79
CA VAL A 181 -12.11 12.19 29.03
C VAL A 181 -10.74 12.16 29.70
N VAL A 182 -10.15 10.96 29.76
CA VAL A 182 -8.76 10.74 30.17
C VAL A 182 -8.03 9.99 29.05
N PHE A 183 -6.91 10.54 28.60
CA PHE A 183 -5.95 9.88 27.73
C PHE A 183 -4.78 9.39 28.57
N ASN A 184 -4.53 8.08 28.55
CA ASN A 184 -3.43 7.44 29.26
C ASN A 184 -2.51 6.71 28.27
N GLY A 185 -1.27 7.17 28.13
CA GLY A 185 -0.27 6.57 27.23
C GLY A 185 0.18 5.17 27.63
N GLY A 186 -0.05 4.74 28.88
CA GLY A 186 0.27 3.40 29.37
C GLY A 186 -0.75 2.32 28.95
N LEU A 187 -0.38 1.05 29.14
CA LEU A 187 -1.22 -0.13 28.81
C LEU A 187 -1.55 -0.98 30.05
N PRO A 188 -2.45 -0.52 30.94
CA PRO A 188 -2.88 -1.34 32.06
C PRO A 188 -3.59 -2.60 31.56
N GLY A 189 -3.30 -3.75 32.18
CA GLY A 189 -3.85 -5.04 31.74
C GLY A 189 -2.91 -5.90 30.89
N TYR A 190 -1.70 -5.41 30.60
CA TYR A 190 -0.71 -6.10 29.79
C TYR A 190 0.69 -5.89 30.37
N ARG A 191 1.53 -6.93 30.37
CA ARG A 191 2.88 -6.87 30.93
C ARG A 191 3.94 -7.26 29.91
N TYR A 192 5.15 -6.79 30.16
CA TYR A 192 6.37 -7.23 29.49
C TYR A 192 7.40 -7.68 30.52
N ASP A 193 7.99 -8.84 30.29
CA ASP A 193 9.15 -9.32 31.05
C ASP A 193 10.43 -9.01 30.26
N PRO A 194 11.28 -8.08 30.72
CA PRO A 194 12.50 -7.70 30.02
C PRO A 194 13.59 -8.79 30.02
N VAL A 195 13.47 -9.82 30.88
CA VAL A 195 14.45 -10.92 30.94
C VAL A 195 14.12 -11.99 29.90
N SER A 196 12.85 -12.37 29.80
CA SER A 196 12.40 -13.42 28.87
C SER A 196 11.88 -12.88 27.53
N PHE A 197 11.74 -11.56 27.40
CA PHE A 197 11.04 -10.87 26.31
C PHE A 197 9.56 -11.29 26.17
N ALA A 198 8.99 -12.00 27.16
CA ALA A 198 7.61 -12.46 27.11
C ALA A 198 6.64 -11.30 27.34
N GLN A 199 5.54 -11.31 26.60
CA GLN A 199 4.44 -10.35 26.72
C GLN A 199 3.11 -11.09 26.89
N GLY A 200 2.18 -10.50 27.63
CA GLY A 200 0.86 -11.09 27.79
C GLY A 200 -0.06 -10.33 28.74
N GLU A 201 -1.33 -10.75 28.77
CA GLU A 201 -2.31 -10.17 29.70
C GLU A 201 -1.92 -10.46 31.15
N ALA A 202 -1.95 -9.41 31.97
CA ALA A 202 -1.71 -9.49 33.40
C ALA A 202 -2.54 -8.43 34.11
N LYS A 203 -2.98 -8.72 35.34
CA LYS A 203 -3.76 -7.75 36.11
C LYS A 203 -2.89 -6.52 36.40
N PRO A 204 -3.39 -5.29 36.20
CA PRO A 204 -2.70 -4.12 36.70
C PRO A 204 -2.64 -4.18 38.24
N GLU A 205 -1.52 -3.75 38.81
CA GLU A 205 -1.27 -3.79 40.25
C GLU A 205 -0.68 -2.45 40.74
N GLY A 206 -0.70 -2.24 42.06
CA GLY A 206 -0.07 -1.08 42.69
C GLY A 206 -0.53 0.28 42.15
N ALA A 207 0.44 1.14 41.82
CA ALA A 207 0.20 2.50 41.34
C ALA A 207 -0.47 2.53 39.95
N GLU A 208 -0.19 1.55 39.08
CA GLU A 208 -0.83 1.44 37.76
C GLU A 208 -2.34 1.17 37.89
N LEU A 209 -2.73 0.25 38.77
CA LEU A 209 -4.14 0.00 39.08
C LEU A 209 -4.80 1.23 39.72
N ARG A 210 -4.13 1.86 40.68
CA ARG A 210 -4.67 3.06 41.35
C ARG A 210 -4.90 4.21 40.36
N LEU A 211 -4.00 4.42 39.40
CA LEU A 211 -4.15 5.43 38.35
C LEU A 211 -5.39 5.17 37.49
N LEU A 212 -5.60 3.90 37.09
CA LEU A 212 -6.75 3.49 36.30
C LEU A 212 -8.06 3.68 37.07
N VAL A 213 -8.11 3.25 38.33
CA VAL A 213 -9.29 3.41 39.21
C VAL A 213 -9.64 4.88 39.40
N ASN A 214 -8.64 5.71 39.71
CA ASN A 214 -8.88 7.14 39.93
C ASN A 214 -9.33 7.85 38.65
N SER A 215 -8.80 7.44 37.48
CA SER A 215 -9.21 7.96 36.18
C SER A 215 -10.66 7.64 35.87
N LEU A 216 -11.10 6.40 36.14
CA LEU A 216 -12.49 5.97 35.99
C LEU A 216 -13.43 6.70 36.94
N MET A 217 -13.07 6.83 38.22
CA MET A 217 -13.86 7.55 39.22
C MET A 217 -14.00 9.03 38.87
N TRP A 218 -12.92 9.66 38.39
CA TRP A 218 -12.95 11.05 37.96
C TRP A 218 -13.78 11.24 36.70
N ALA A 219 -13.67 10.32 35.72
CA ALA A 219 -14.45 10.36 34.50
C ALA A 219 -15.95 10.12 34.75
N ALA A 220 -16.29 9.28 35.72
CA ALA A 220 -17.67 8.94 36.10
C ALA A 220 -18.41 10.04 36.89
N ALA A 221 -17.81 11.22 37.07
CA ALA A 221 -18.42 12.30 37.87
C ALA A 221 -19.80 12.75 37.36
N GLY A 222 -20.07 12.60 36.06
CA GLY A 222 -21.37 12.90 35.47
C GLY A 222 -22.48 11.90 35.85
N ARG A 223 -22.11 10.73 36.40
CA ARG A 223 -23.00 9.62 36.80
C ARG A 223 -24.09 9.37 35.75
N ALA A 224 -23.68 9.11 34.51
CA ALA A 224 -24.56 9.01 33.35
C ALA A 224 -25.76 8.06 33.58
N THR A 225 -25.58 6.98 34.34
CA THR A 225 -26.65 5.99 34.62
C THR A 225 -27.73 6.49 35.59
N THR A 226 -27.50 7.64 36.22
CA THR A 226 -28.43 8.27 37.17
C THR A 226 -29.19 9.45 36.56
N LEU A 227 -28.85 9.83 35.32
CA LEU A 227 -29.50 10.92 34.61
C LEU A 227 -30.89 10.49 34.09
N ASP A 228 -31.81 11.45 34.06
CA ASP A 228 -33.15 11.24 33.50
C ASP A 228 -33.09 10.88 32.00
N ALA A 229 -33.91 9.90 31.60
CA ALA A 229 -33.94 9.40 30.22
C ALA A 229 -34.31 10.48 29.19
N GLY A 230 -35.14 11.46 29.56
CA GLY A 230 -35.49 12.60 28.70
C GLY A 230 -34.29 13.53 28.45
N ARG A 231 -33.44 13.75 29.47
CA ARG A 231 -32.20 14.53 29.34
C ARG A 231 -31.17 13.84 28.45
N ILE A 232 -31.03 12.52 28.57
CA ILE A 232 -30.17 11.71 27.70
C ILE A 232 -30.67 11.78 26.25
N ALA A 233 -31.97 11.61 26.02
CA ALA A 233 -32.58 11.69 24.69
C ALA A 233 -32.43 13.08 24.06
N ALA A 234 -32.58 14.17 24.83
CA ALA A 234 -32.38 15.53 24.34
C ALA A 234 -30.92 15.80 23.94
N SER A 235 -29.97 15.36 24.77
CA SER A 235 -28.53 15.53 24.50
C SER A 235 -28.10 14.73 23.27
N ARG A 236 -28.57 13.48 23.15
CA ARG A 236 -28.42 12.65 21.96
C ARG A 236 -28.95 13.34 20.70
N ASN A 237 -30.21 13.79 20.72
CA ASN A 237 -30.84 14.44 19.56
C ASN A 237 -30.11 15.71 19.12
N ARG A 238 -29.56 16.49 20.07
CA ARG A 238 -28.77 17.68 19.76
C ARG A 238 -27.49 17.31 19.00
N VAL A 239 -26.68 16.42 19.57
CA VAL A 239 -25.40 16.01 18.98
C VAL A 239 -25.61 15.30 17.64
N GLU A 240 -26.64 14.46 17.52
CA GLU A 240 -26.98 13.83 16.24
C GLU A 240 -27.33 14.85 15.15
N LYS A 241 -28.03 15.94 15.49
CA LYS A 241 -28.32 17.03 14.55
C LYS A 241 -27.07 17.83 14.18
N GLU A 242 -26.24 18.17 15.17
CA GLU A 242 -24.98 18.89 14.96
C GLU A 242 -24.02 18.09 14.08
N LEU A 243 -23.84 16.79 14.36
CA LEU A 243 -23.04 15.88 13.54
C LEU A 243 -23.61 15.79 12.12
N LYS A 244 -24.93 15.62 11.97
CA LYS A 244 -25.56 15.56 10.65
C LYS A 244 -25.40 16.87 9.86
N LEU A 245 -25.43 18.02 10.52
CA LEU A 245 -25.20 19.30 9.87
C LEU A 245 -23.74 19.45 9.42
N ALA A 246 -22.78 19.13 10.29
CA ALA A 246 -21.37 19.12 9.93
C ALA A 246 -21.07 18.17 8.76
N ASP A 247 -21.68 16.97 8.77
CA ASP A 247 -21.57 16.02 7.66
C ASP A 247 -22.13 16.59 6.34
N LEU A 248 -23.22 17.36 6.40
CA LEU A 248 -23.80 18.02 5.23
C LEU A 248 -22.97 19.21 4.74
N GLU A 249 -22.38 19.99 5.64
CA GLU A 249 -21.48 21.10 5.31
C GLU A 249 -20.21 20.59 4.60
N ASN A 250 -19.68 19.44 5.01
CA ASN A 250 -18.54 18.80 4.35
C ASN A 250 -18.84 18.31 2.92
N LEU A 251 -20.12 18.20 2.53
CA LEU A 251 -20.52 17.86 1.16
C LEU A 251 -20.63 19.09 0.24
N LEU A 252 -20.56 20.31 0.79
CA LEU A 252 -20.53 21.52 -0.02
C LEU A 252 -19.13 21.69 -0.62
N PRO A 253 -19.01 22.10 -1.90
CA PRO A 253 -17.71 22.41 -2.49
C PRO A 253 -16.99 23.49 -1.67
N SER A 254 -15.77 23.22 -1.22
CA SER A 254 -14.93 24.23 -0.57
C SER A 254 -14.22 25.09 -1.61
N ALA A 255 -13.71 26.26 -1.19
CA ALA A 255 -12.89 27.11 -2.05
C ALA A 255 -11.66 26.37 -2.60
N ASP A 256 -11.14 25.40 -1.85
CA ASP A 256 -10.00 24.53 -2.21
C ASP A 256 -10.25 23.66 -3.45
N TRP A 257 -11.51 23.53 -3.90
CA TRP A 257 -11.84 22.86 -5.14
C TRP A 257 -11.51 23.70 -6.38
N PHE A 258 -11.36 25.02 -6.24
CA PHE A 258 -11.15 25.95 -7.35
C PHE A 258 -9.71 26.46 -7.38
N GLY A 259 -8.91 26.00 -8.34
CA GLY A 259 -7.60 26.58 -8.67
C GLY A 259 -7.74 27.85 -9.53
N THR A 260 -6.74 28.75 -9.50
CA THR A 260 -6.77 29.99 -10.30
C THR A 260 -6.85 29.69 -11.80
N GLU A 261 -6.19 28.62 -12.25
CA GLU A 261 -6.22 28.13 -13.62
C GLU A 261 -7.61 27.66 -14.09
N MET A 262 -8.54 27.37 -13.16
CA MET A 262 -9.93 27.04 -13.53
C MET A 262 -10.72 28.28 -13.99
N LEU A 263 -10.28 29.49 -13.63
CA LEU A 263 -10.86 30.74 -14.11
C LEU A 263 -10.51 31.00 -15.58
N THR A 264 -9.46 30.37 -16.08
CA THR A 264 -8.96 30.48 -17.46
C THR A 264 -9.12 29.16 -18.22
N GLY A 265 -9.91 28.22 -17.66
CA GLY A 265 -10.14 26.90 -18.22
C GLY A 265 -11.34 26.86 -19.16
N ASN A 266 -11.17 26.19 -20.29
CA ASN A 266 -12.21 25.91 -21.27
C ASN A 266 -12.59 24.42 -21.26
N TYR A 267 -13.79 24.12 -21.75
CA TYR A 267 -14.25 22.73 -21.91
C TYR A 267 -13.30 21.94 -22.81
N LEU A 268 -12.78 20.82 -22.29
CA LEU A 268 -11.95 19.90 -23.07
C LEU A 268 -12.82 18.81 -23.72
N PRO A 269 -13.02 18.82 -25.05
CA PRO A 269 -13.70 17.72 -25.73
C PRO A 269 -12.81 16.47 -25.70
N ALA A 270 -13.31 15.40 -25.08
CA ALA A 270 -12.63 14.11 -25.10
C ALA A 270 -12.98 13.33 -26.37
N ARG A 271 -11.96 12.70 -26.97
CA ARG A 271 -12.15 11.85 -28.14
C ARG A 271 -12.95 10.59 -27.76
N PRO A 272 -13.83 10.08 -28.64
CA PRO A 272 -14.46 8.78 -28.42
C PRO A 272 -13.43 7.65 -28.24
N VAL A 273 -13.64 6.75 -27.29
CA VAL A 273 -12.68 5.68 -26.95
C VAL A 273 -12.43 4.69 -28.09
N ASN A 274 -13.36 4.56 -29.04
CA ASN A 274 -13.22 3.73 -30.24
C ASN A 274 -12.27 4.34 -31.29
N GLU A 275 -11.85 5.60 -31.13
CA GLU A 275 -10.86 6.25 -31.99
C GLU A 275 -9.45 6.25 -31.39
N LEU A 276 -9.27 5.70 -30.18
CA LEU A 276 -7.97 5.63 -29.50
C LEU A 276 -7.18 4.38 -29.94
N GLY A 277 -5.85 4.51 -29.99
CA GLY A 277 -4.92 3.38 -30.05
C GLY A 277 -4.82 2.62 -28.72
N GLY A 278 -3.82 1.75 -28.59
CA GLY A 278 -3.51 1.05 -27.34
C GLY A 278 -4.51 -0.05 -26.94
N ARG A 279 -4.10 -0.88 -25.98
CA ARG A 279 -4.96 -1.93 -25.42
C ARG A 279 -5.50 -1.55 -24.05
N PHE A 280 -6.66 -2.07 -23.72
CA PHE A 280 -7.14 -2.05 -22.34
C PHE A 280 -7.73 -3.40 -21.98
N PHE A 281 -7.15 -4.00 -20.94
CA PHE A 281 -7.52 -5.31 -20.45
C PHE A 281 -8.48 -5.20 -19.26
N ILE A 282 -9.45 -6.09 -19.19
CA ILE A 282 -10.25 -6.26 -17.98
C ILE A 282 -10.33 -7.73 -17.63
N THR A 283 -10.22 -8.05 -16.34
CA THR A 283 -10.41 -9.44 -15.91
C THR A 283 -11.91 -9.76 -15.72
N TYR A 284 -12.29 -11.00 -16.02
CA TYR A 284 -13.67 -11.46 -16.02
C TYR A 284 -13.73 -12.82 -15.36
N ASP A 285 -14.50 -12.96 -14.27
CA ASP A 285 -14.44 -14.14 -13.40
C ASP A 285 -15.80 -14.84 -13.24
N ASN A 286 -15.78 -15.95 -12.50
CA ASN A 286 -16.99 -16.69 -12.20
C ASN A 286 -17.94 -16.01 -11.20
N MET A 287 -17.48 -15.00 -10.46
CA MET A 287 -18.32 -14.23 -9.55
C MET A 287 -19.31 -13.34 -10.32
N THR A 288 -18.93 -12.86 -11.51
CA THR A 288 -19.82 -12.10 -12.39
C THR A 288 -21.10 -12.89 -12.70
N TRP A 289 -20.98 -14.12 -13.21
CA TRP A 289 -22.15 -14.92 -13.57
C TRP A 289 -22.73 -15.77 -12.43
N ARG A 290 -21.99 -16.03 -11.34
CA ARG A 290 -22.61 -16.46 -10.06
C ARG A 290 -23.67 -15.46 -9.61
N GLY A 291 -23.49 -14.18 -9.96
CA GLY A 291 -24.50 -13.15 -9.76
C GLY A 291 -25.83 -13.42 -10.48
N TYR A 292 -25.83 -14.28 -11.50
CA TYR A 292 -27.01 -14.75 -12.23
C TYR A 292 -27.52 -16.12 -11.74
N ASP A 293 -26.86 -16.76 -10.76
CA ASP A 293 -27.10 -18.14 -10.28
C ASP A 293 -26.92 -19.26 -11.35
N MET A 294 -26.12 -18.99 -12.39
CA MET A 294 -26.02 -19.84 -13.59
C MET A 294 -24.80 -20.78 -13.58
N ARG A 295 -24.70 -21.67 -12.58
CA ARG A 295 -23.64 -22.74 -12.58
C ARG A 295 -23.99 -23.93 -13.47
N THR A 296 -25.27 -24.11 -13.74
CA THR A 296 -25.81 -25.21 -14.53
C THR A 296 -26.89 -24.63 -15.41
N VAL A 297 -26.91 -25.02 -16.67
CA VAL A 297 -27.97 -24.67 -17.61
C VAL A 297 -28.75 -25.93 -17.93
N ALA A 298 -30.03 -25.95 -17.61
CA ALA A 298 -30.90 -27.12 -17.76
C ALA A 298 -31.69 -27.10 -19.08
N ASN A 299 -31.87 -25.93 -19.70
CA ASN A 299 -32.70 -25.77 -20.90
C ASN A 299 -32.23 -24.60 -21.79
N GLU A 300 -32.73 -24.55 -23.03
CA GLU A 300 -32.34 -23.52 -24.01
C GLU A 300 -32.74 -22.10 -23.59
N ARG A 301 -33.81 -21.93 -22.80
CA ARG A 301 -34.25 -20.62 -22.33
C ARG A 301 -33.24 -20.01 -21.35
N GLU A 302 -32.73 -20.83 -20.43
CA GLU A 302 -31.64 -20.46 -19.52
C GLU A 302 -30.35 -20.15 -20.29
N LEU A 303 -30.01 -20.95 -21.30
CA LEU A 303 -28.85 -20.70 -22.16
C LEU A 303 -28.98 -19.37 -22.93
N ALA A 304 -30.15 -19.11 -23.51
CA ALA A 304 -30.44 -17.86 -24.22
C ALA A 304 -30.36 -16.65 -23.29
N PHE A 305 -30.85 -16.76 -22.05
CA PHE A 305 -30.69 -15.73 -21.04
C PHE A 305 -29.21 -15.46 -20.75
N TYR A 306 -28.41 -16.51 -20.54
CA TYR A 306 -26.96 -16.39 -20.32
C TYR A 306 -26.27 -15.67 -21.48
N ARG A 307 -26.52 -16.13 -22.72
CA ARG A 307 -25.95 -15.54 -23.94
C ARG A 307 -26.31 -14.06 -24.08
N ASN A 308 -27.57 -13.70 -23.84
CA ASN A 308 -28.02 -12.31 -23.91
C ASN A 308 -27.31 -11.44 -22.85
N ARG A 309 -27.18 -11.94 -21.61
CA ARG A 309 -26.46 -11.20 -20.55
C ARG A 309 -24.99 -11.03 -20.86
N GLN A 310 -24.32 -12.11 -21.26
CA GLN A 310 -22.91 -12.05 -21.63
C GLN A 310 -22.66 -11.12 -22.82
N ARG A 311 -23.55 -11.11 -23.82
CA ARG A 311 -23.49 -10.15 -24.92
C ARG A 311 -23.65 -8.71 -24.43
N MET A 312 -24.59 -8.43 -23.52
CA MET A 312 -24.73 -7.11 -22.92
C MET A 312 -23.46 -6.68 -22.18
N ASP A 313 -22.85 -7.57 -21.40
CA ASP A 313 -21.61 -7.30 -20.67
C ASP A 313 -20.49 -6.95 -21.66
N VAL A 314 -20.31 -7.73 -22.73
CA VAL A 314 -19.33 -7.45 -23.80
C VAL A 314 -19.58 -6.09 -24.47
N CYS A 315 -20.84 -5.76 -24.81
CA CYS A 315 -21.17 -4.47 -25.40
C CYS A 315 -20.86 -3.30 -24.45
N TYR A 316 -21.15 -3.46 -23.15
CA TYR A 316 -20.85 -2.45 -22.16
C TYR A 316 -19.33 -2.24 -22.01
N LEU A 317 -18.56 -3.33 -21.96
CA LEU A 317 -17.09 -3.28 -21.95
C LEU A 317 -16.53 -2.58 -23.19
N LYS A 318 -17.07 -2.87 -24.37
CA LYS A 318 -16.72 -2.19 -25.63
C LYS A 318 -16.99 -0.70 -25.56
N TRP A 319 -18.16 -0.29 -25.07
CA TRP A 319 -18.52 1.13 -24.93
C TRP A 319 -17.65 1.87 -23.92
N LEU A 320 -17.16 1.19 -22.88
CA LEU A 320 -16.16 1.74 -21.96
C LEU A 320 -14.77 1.88 -22.60
N GLY A 321 -14.50 1.19 -23.72
CA GLY A 321 -13.21 1.21 -24.40
C GLY A 321 -12.30 0.03 -24.07
N VAL A 322 -12.82 -1.06 -23.49
CA VAL A 322 -12.07 -2.31 -23.30
C VAL A 322 -11.84 -3.00 -24.63
N THR A 323 -10.62 -3.48 -24.85
CA THR A 323 -10.22 -4.23 -26.06
C THR A 323 -10.01 -5.71 -25.78
N ASP A 324 -9.61 -6.06 -24.56
CA ASP A 324 -9.17 -7.40 -24.20
C ASP A 324 -9.84 -7.87 -22.90
N ILE A 325 -10.45 -9.06 -22.93
CA ILE A 325 -11.12 -9.68 -21.78
C ILE A 325 -10.28 -10.88 -21.31
N MET A 326 -9.78 -10.82 -20.08
CA MET A 326 -9.07 -11.92 -19.43
C MET A 326 -10.03 -12.77 -18.60
N TYR A 327 -10.43 -13.91 -19.14
CA TYR A 327 -11.40 -14.80 -18.51
C TYR A 327 -10.73 -15.81 -17.57
N TRP A 328 -11.04 -15.72 -16.27
CA TRP A 328 -10.57 -16.67 -15.26
C TRP A 328 -11.23 -18.02 -15.46
N THR A 329 -10.50 -18.90 -16.14
CA THR A 329 -10.94 -20.26 -16.40
C THR A 329 -10.80 -21.16 -15.17
N ASP A 330 -10.04 -20.72 -14.15
CA ASP A 330 -9.57 -21.47 -12.97
C ASP A 330 -9.09 -22.86 -13.42
N VAL A 331 -7.86 -23.05 -13.88
CA VAL A 331 -7.33 -24.37 -14.28
C VAL A 331 -6.12 -24.86 -13.51
N SER A 332 -5.41 -23.97 -12.81
CA SER A 332 -4.32 -24.40 -11.94
C SER A 332 -4.93 -25.15 -10.76
N GLY A 333 -4.46 -26.37 -10.56
CA GLY A 333 -5.11 -27.37 -9.72
C GLY A 333 -6.06 -28.28 -10.51
N HIS A 334 -7.14 -28.73 -9.86
CA HIS A 334 -8.12 -29.64 -10.47
C HIS A 334 -9.42 -28.96 -10.87
N ARG A 335 -9.78 -27.80 -10.32
CA ARG A 335 -11.05 -27.14 -10.67
C ARG A 335 -10.94 -26.61 -12.09
N VAL A 336 -12.03 -26.68 -12.86
CA VAL A 336 -12.12 -26.08 -14.20
C VAL A 336 -13.53 -25.52 -14.41
N ASN A 337 -13.65 -24.23 -14.77
CA ASN A 337 -14.94 -23.56 -14.97
C ASN A 337 -15.47 -23.67 -16.42
N ARG A 338 -15.17 -24.78 -17.10
CA ARG A 338 -15.66 -25.08 -18.46
C ARG A 338 -15.63 -26.59 -18.70
N PRO A 339 -16.37 -27.11 -19.69
CA PRO A 339 -16.21 -28.50 -20.15
C PRO A 339 -14.82 -28.72 -20.74
N THR A 340 -14.15 -29.79 -20.29
CA THR A 340 -12.81 -30.18 -20.71
C THR A 340 -12.66 -31.69 -20.66
N ASP A 341 -11.88 -32.24 -21.58
CA ASP A 341 -11.50 -33.67 -21.60
C ASP A 341 -10.13 -33.91 -20.96
N VAL A 342 -9.47 -32.86 -20.46
CA VAL A 342 -8.20 -32.99 -19.74
C VAL A 342 -8.46 -33.84 -18.47
N PRO A 343 -7.76 -34.98 -18.29
CA PRO A 343 -7.99 -35.91 -17.18
C PRO A 343 -7.96 -35.24 -15.81
N ASP A 344 -8.54 -35.87 -14.79
CA ASP A 344 -8.48 -35.40 -13.40
C ASP A 344 -9.06 -33.98 -13.13
N SER A 345 -9.78 -33.40 -14.09
CA SER A 345 -10.43 -32.09 -13.97
C SER A 345 -11.79 -32.19 -13.28
N ALA A 346 -11.99 -31.43 -12.21
CA ALA A 346 -13.28 -31.20 -11.58
C ALA A 346 -14.01 -30.02 -12.24
N ILE A 347 -14.81 -30.36 -13.23
CA ILE A 347 -15.67 -29.41 -13.94
C ILE A 347 -16.67 -28.80 -12.96
N ARG A 348 -16.72 -27.46 -12.91
CA ARG A 348 -17.58 -26.68 -11.99
C ARG A 348 -18.83 -26.12 -12.65
N VAL A 349 -18.92 -26.22 -13.98
CA VAL A 349 -20.01 -25.71 -14.80
C VAL A 349 -20.49 -26.82 -15.73
N SER A 350 -21.79 -27.08 -15.77
CA SER A 350 -22.39 -28.12 -16.62
C SER A 350 -23.52 -27.58 -17.49
N GLY A 351 -23.75 -28.25 -18.62
CA GLY A 351 -24.80 -27.92 -19.59
C GLY A 351 -24.39 -26.90 -20.66
N PHE A 352 -23.25 -26.21 -20.52
CA PHE A 352 -22.74 -25.27 -21.52
C PHE A 352 -21.25 -24.95 -21.30
N ASP A 353 -20.62 -24.24 -22.25
CA ASP A 353 -19.23 -23.78 -22.17
C ASP A 353 -19.16 -22.24 -22.08
N PRO A 354 -18.94 -21.68 -20.88
CA PRO A 354 -18.98 -20.23 -20.68
C PRO A 354 -17.85 -19.47 -21.38
N LEU A 355 -16.68 -20.11 -21.60
CA LEU A 355 -15.59 -19.50 -22.35
C LEU A 355 -15.93 -19.46 -23.84
N ALA A 356 -16.49 -20.53 -24.39
CA ALA A 356 -16.93 -20.55 -25.79
C ALA A 356 -18.02 -19.50 -26.06
N GLU A 357 -18.99 -19.35 -25.16
CA GLU A 357 -20.03 -18.32 -25.30
C GLU A 357 -19.43 -16.90 -25.19
N LEU A 358 -18.44 -16.67 -24.31
CA LEU A 358 -17.75 -15.39 -24.22
C LEU A 358 -17.01 -15.05 -25.52
N ILE A 359 -16.28 -16.01 -26.08
CA ILE A 359 -15.52 -15.82 -27.32
C ILE A 359 -16.47 -15.48 -28.47
N ARG A 360 -17.62 -16.16 -28.56
CA ARG A 360 -18.65 -15.85 -29.57
C ARG A 360 -19.17 -14.42 -29.42
N ALA A 361 -19.53 -14.01 -28.21
CA ALA A 361 -20.02 -12.67 -27.93
C ALA A 361 -18.95 -11.60 -28.23
N ALA A 362 -17.71 -11.81 -27.77
CA ALA A 362 -16.60 -10.89 -27.97
C ALA A 362 -16.19 -10.79 -29.45
N THR A 363 -16.12 -11.90 -30.18
CA THR A 363 -15.79 -11.92 -31.61
C THR A 363 -16.82 -11.14 -32.42
N ALA A 364 -18.11 -11.27 -32.12
CA ALA A 364 -19.16 -10.49 -32.79
C ALA A 364 -19.00 -8.97 -32.59
N GLU A 365 -18.38 -8.56 -31.48
CA GLU A 365 -18.17 -7.16 -31.13
C GLU A 365 -16.74 -6.66 -31.40
N GLY A 366 -15.82 -7.53 -31.83
CA GLY A 366 -14.43 -7.18 -32.12
C GLY A 366 -13.50 -7.12 -30.89
N LEU A 367 -13.88 -7.72 -29.77
CA LEU A 367 -13.05 -7.78 -28.55
C LEU A 367 -12.23 -9.07 -28.52
N ASN A 368 -11.03 -8.99 -27.97
CA ASN A 368 -10.14 -10.12 -27.74
C ASN A 368 -10.48 -10.85 -26.43
N VAL A 369 -10.31 -12.17 -26.42
CA VAL A 369 -10.50 -12.99 -25.22
C VAL A 369 -9.25 -13.80 -24.93
N TRP A 370 -8.87 -13.82 -23.66
CA TRP A 370 -7.73 -14.53 -23.12
C TRP A 370 -8.19 -15.48 -22.02
N ALA A 371 -7.63 -16.68 -21.96
CA ALA A 371 -7.75 -17.53 -20.77
C ALA A 371 -6.83 -16.99 -19.68
N ALA A 372 -7.25 -17.04 -18.42
CA ALA A 372 -6.41 -16.71 -17.26
C ALA A 372 -6.47 -17.86 -16.24
N TRP A 373 -5.32 -18.15 -15.63
CA TRP A 373 -5.09 -19.26 -14.72
C TRP A 373 -4.70 -18.75 -13.33
N HIS A 374 -5.15 -19.41 -12.27
CA HIS A 374 -4.87 -19.02 -10.89
C HIS A 374 -4.40 -20.26 -10.10
N SER A 375 -3.19 -20.19 -9.54
CA SER A 375 -2.58 -21.30 -8.79
C SER A 375 -3.44 -21.80 -7.63
N CYS A 376 -3.52 -23.12 -7.43
CA CYS A 376 -3.80 -23.87 -6.19
C CYS A 376 -4.75 -25.06 -6.41
N PHE A 377 -4.33 -26.24 -5.97
CA PHE A 377 -5.22 -27.39 -5.86
C PHE A 377 -6.01 -27.34 -4.54
N ARG A 378 -7.32 -27.09 -4.63
CA ARG A 378 -8.16 -26.76 -3.45
C ARG A 378 -9.00 -27.89 -2.83
N ASP A 379 -8.88 -29.13 -3.32
CA ASP A 379 -9.71 -30.26 -2.86
C ASP A 379 -8.84 -31.28 -2.15
N THR A 380 -8.65 -31.06 -0.86
CA THR A 380 -7.83 -31.92 0.00
C THR A 380 -8.42 -33.31 0.24
N THR A 381 -9.61 -33.61 -0.31
CA THR A 381 -10.22 -34.95 -0.21
C THR A 381 -9.81 -35.89 -1.34
N LYS A 382 -9.19 -35.38 -2.40
CA LYS A 382 -8.70 -36.16 -3.57
C LYS A 382 -7.18 -36.29 -3.56
N GLU A 383 -6.66 -36.94 -2.54
CA GLU A 383 -5.22 -37.11 -2.32
C GLU A 383 -4.54 -37.88 -3.46
N ASP A 384 -5.22 -38.85 -4.06
CA ASP A 384 -4.75 -39.64 -5.20
C ASP A 384 -4.49 -38.78 -6.44
N VAL A 385 -5.37 -37.82 -6.71
CA VAL A 385 -5.24 -36.88 -7.82
C VAL A 385 -4.19 -35.82 -7.50
N ALA A 386 -4.25 -35.24 -6.29
CA ALA A 386 -3.29 -34.22 -5.87
C ALA A 386 -1.85 -34.75 -5.91
N SER A 387 -1.62 -36.00 -5.51
CA SER A 387 -0.30 -36.65 -5.51
C SER A 387 0.37 -36.78 -6.88
N LYS A 388 -0.37 -36.60 -7.99
CA LYS A 388 0.19 -36.60 -9.35
C LYS A 388 0.78 -35.24 -9.74
N TYR A 389 0.22 -34.15 -9.21
CA TYR A 389 0.45 -32.78 -9.71
C TYR A 389 1.02 -31.82 -8.67
N CYS A 390 0.92 -32.15 -7.38
CA CYS A 390 1.27 -31.27 -6.28
C CYS A 390 2.55 -31.72 -5.58
N ALA A 391 3.26 -30.72 -5.04
CA ALA A 391 4.48 -30.88 -4.26
C ALA A 391 4.24 -31.64 -2.94
N LYS A 392 5.28 -32.29 -2.42
CA LYS A 392 5.30 -33.12 -1.20
C LYS A 392 6.44 -32.70 -0.24
N ASN A 393 6.11 -32.58 1.03
CA ASN A 393 7.10 -32.29 2.06
C ASN A 393 8.17 -33.41 2.21
N ALA A 394 9.21 -33.16 3.03
CA ALA A 394 10.32 -34.11 3.23
C ALA A 394 9.91 -35.45 3.87
N ARG A 395 8.65 -35.59 4.31
CA ARG A 395 8.06 -36.83 4.82
C ARG A 395 7.21 -37.55 3.76
N GLY A 396 7.13 -37.01 2.54
CA GLY A 396 6.32 -37.52 1.44
C GLY A 396 4.85 -37.11 1.49
N GLU A 397 4.46 -36.18 2.37
CA GLU A 397 3.06 -35.72 2.51
C GLU A 397 2.79 -34.50 1.63
N LEU A 398 1.61 -34.37 1.04
CA LEU A 398 1.24 -33.22 0.20
C LEU A 398 1.48 -31.87 0.89
N TYR A 399 2.23 -30.99 0.22
CA TYR A 399 2.57 -29.68 0.74
C TYR A 399 1.35 -28.74 0.74
N LYS A 400 1.06 -28.15 1.89
CA LYS A 400 -0.07 -27.24 2.11
C LYS A 400 0.41 -25.81 2.27
N TYR A 401 -0.10 -24.92 1.42
CA TYR A 401 0.00 -23.49 1.61
C TYR A 401 -1.25 -22.96 2.32
N GLY A 402 -1.04 -22.30 3.47
CA GLY A 402 -2.14 -21.84 4.31
C GLY A 402 -2.99 -22.99 4.88
N ARG A 403 -4.32 -22.85 4.86
CA ARG A 403 -5.24 -23.81 5.51
C ARG A 403 -5.88 -24.83 4.58
N ARG A 404 -5.88 -24.63 3.26
CA ARG A 404 -6.73 -25.42 2.33
C ARG A 404 -6.12 -25.74 0.96
N ASP A 405 -5.04 -25.08 0.58
CA ASP A 405 -4.56 -25.10 -0.79
C ASP A 405 -3.26 -25.92 -0.88
N LEU A 406 -3.18 -26.82 -1.86
CA LEU A 406 -1.98 -27.59 -2.17
C LEU A 406 -1.24 -26.94 -3.34
N CYS A 407 0.09 -26.88 -3.23
CA CYS A 407 0.95 -26.26 -4.22
C CYS A 407 1.21 -27.20 -5.38
N GLU A 408 0.99 -26.73 -6.61
CA GLU A 408 1.43 -27.46 -7.80
C GLU A 408 2.96 -27.55 -7.84
N ASP A 409 3.46 -28.70 -8.28
CA ASP A 409 4.89 -28.95 -8.49
C ASP A 409 5.29 -28.59 -9.93
N LEU A 410 6.14 -27.57 -10.08
CA LEU A 410 6.62 -27.11 -11.38
C LEU A 410 7.62 -28.05 -12.05
N LEU A 411 8.20 -29.00 -11.31
CA LEU A 411 9.13 -30.01 -11.84
C LEU A 411 8.41 -31.30 -12.26
N SER A 412 7.22 -31.57 -11.72
CA SER A 412 6.39 -32.72 -12.11
C SER A 412 6.16 -32.77 -13.63
N PRO A 413 6.63 -33.82 -14.33
CA PRO A 413 6.34 -34.01 -15.74
C PRO A 413 4.84 -34.16 -16.00
N ALA A 414 4.10 -34.78 -15.08
CA ALA A 414 2.66 -34.96 -15.19
C ALA A 414 1.91 -33.61 -15.11
N TYR A 415 2.39 -32.69 -14.27
CA TYR A 415 1.81 -31.34 -14.20
C TYR A 415 2.11 -30.53 -15.47
N ARG A 416 3.35 -30.58 -15.98
CA ARG A 416 3.72 -29.93 -17.25
C ARG A 416 2.92 -30.47 -18.43
N GLU A 417 2.76 -31.79 -18.53
CA GLU A 417 1.94 -32.42 -19.56
C GLU A 417 0.47 -31.99 -19.45
N ARG A 418 -0.07 -31.91 -18.22
CA ARG A 418 -1.43 -31.40 -17.98
C ARG A 418 -1.59 -29.96 -18.50
N VAL A 419 -0.60 -29.10 -18.24
CA VAL A 419 -0.56 -27.72 -18.73
C VAL A 419 -0.56 -27.68 -20.25
N HIS A 420 0.30 -28.48 -20.91
CA HIS A 420 0.34 -28.59 -22.37
C HIS A 420 -0.99 -29.06 -22.96
N ARG A 421 -1.64 -30.07 -22.36
CA ARG A 421 -2.97 -30.54 -22.80
C ARG A 421 -4.04 -29.46 -22.73
N PHE A 422 -3.99 -28.56 -21.75
CA PHE A 422 -4.88 -27.40 -21.73
C PHE A 422 -4.59 -26.42 -22.86
N ILE A 423 -3.31 -26.19 -23.18
CA ILE A 423 -2.92 -25.35 -24.32
C ILE A 423 -3.35 -25.98 -25.65
N ASP A 424 -3.21 -27.30 -25.81
CA ASP A 424 -3.69 -28.03 -26.99
C ASP A 424 -5.21 -27.92 -27.13
N GLU A 425 -5.95 -28.11 -26.03
CA GLU A 425 -7.40 -27.89 -26.01
C GLU A 425 -7.73 -26.45 -26.45
N TYR A 426 -7.01 -25.45 -25.96
CA TYR A 426 -7.23 -24.06 -26.34
C TYR A 426 -6.99 -23.80 -27.83
N ALA A 427 -5.90 -24.34 -28.37
CA ALA A 427 -5.55 -24.22 -29.77
C ALA A 427 -6.56 -24.94 -30.68
N ALA A 428 -7.01 -26.13 -30.30
CA ALA A 428 -7.93 -26.93 -31.10
C ALA A 428 -9.38 -26.44 -31.01
N LYS A 429 -9.83 -26.06 -29.80
CA LYS A 429 -11.24 -25.76 -29.52
C LYS A 429 -11.56 -24.28 -29.63
N TYR A 430 -10.78 -23.40 -29.00
CA TYR A 430 -11.15 -21.99 -28.81
C TYR A 430 -10.53 -21.06 -29.85
N LYS A 431 -9.28 -21.29 -30.25
CA LYS A 431 -8.60 -20.48 -31.27
C LYS A 431 -9.38 -20.38 -32.60
N PRO A 432 -10.03 -21.45 -33.12
CA PRO A 432 -10.82 -21.35 -34.35
C PRO A 432 -12.11 -20.53 -34.22
N MET A 433 -12.51 -20.15 -32.99
CA MET A 433 -13.75 -19.42 -32.73
C MET A 433 -13.65 -17.90 -32.99
N GLY A 434 -12.48 -17.39 -33.40
CA GLY A 434 -12.29 -15.98 -33.74
C GLY A 434 -11.27 -15.29 -32.84
N ASN A 435 -11.70 -14.30 -32.06
CA ASN A 435 -10.81 -13.40 -31.30
C ASN A 435 -10.24 -14.01 -30.00
N PHE A 436 -10.01 -15.32 -29.95
CA PHE A 436 -9.32 -15.95 -28.83
C PHE A 436 -7.81 -15.87 -29.03
N MET A 437 -7.11 -15.20 -28.10
CA MET A 437 -5.69 -14.86 -28.28
C MET A 437 -4.73 -15.87 -27.66
N GLY A 438 -5.14 -16.55 -26.58
CA GLY A 438 -4.28 -17.48 -25.84
C GLY A 438 -4.37 -17.33 -24.32
N LEU A 439 -3.23 -17.39 -23.65
CA LEU A 439 -3.11 -17.35 -22.19
C LEU A 439 -2.73 -15.95 -21.71
N GLY A 440 -3.66 -15.20 -21.13
CA GLY A 440 -3.42 -13.83 -20.70
C GLY A 440 -2.56 -13.71 -19.43
N THR A 441 -2.64 -14.68 -18.51
CA THR A 441 -1.78 -14.73 -17.32
C THR A 441 -1.86 -16.10 -16.63
N TYR A 442 -0.77 -16.48 -15.97
CA TYR A 442 -0.77 -17.43 -14.87
C TYR A 442 -0.47 -16.66 -13.58
N ASP A 443 -1.53 -16.42 -12.80
CA ASP A 443 -1.50 -15.60 -11.61
C ASP A 443 -1.08 -16.36 -10.35
N GLU A 444 -0.50 -15.58 -9.43
CA GLU A 444 0.00 -16.00 -8.12
C GLU A 444 0.92 -17.22 -8.17
N ILE A 445 1.82 -17.29 -9.17
CA ILE A 445 2.75 -18.42 -9.32
C ILE A 445 3.69 -18.60 -8.12
N TRP A 446 3.83 -17.61 -7.22
CA TRP A 446 4.53 -17.82 -5.95
C TRP A 446 3.82 -18.79 -5.00
N PHE A 447 2.56 -19.17 -5.27
CA PHE A 447 1.88 -20.31 -4.63
C PHE A 447 2.30 -21.64 -5.24
N THR A 448 2.83 -21.66 -6.46
CA THR A 448 3.54 -22.84 -6.97
C THR A 448 4.94 -22.86 -6.40
N TYR A 449 5.35 -24.05 -6.04
CA TYR A 449 6.63 -24.31 -5.44
C TYR A 449 7.29 -25.31 -6.41
N ALA A 450 8.57 -25.10 -6.77
CA ALA A 450 9.40 -26.30 -6.90
C ALA A 450 9.33 -26.94 -5.51
N ASP A 451 9.08 -28.23 -5.42
CA ASP A 451 8.92 -28.87 -4.15
C ASP A 451 10.17 -28.59 -3.30
N TYR A 452 10.12 -27.65 -2.35
CA TYR A 452 11.34 -27.27 -1.60
C TYR A 452 11.65 -28.31 -0.51
N HIS A 453 11.28 -29.54 -0.78
CA HIS A 453 11.11 -30.66 0.10
C HIS A 453 11.05 -31.96 -0.72
N GLY A 454 11.29 -33.09 -0.05
CA GLY A 454 11.10 -34.39 -0.69
C GLY A 454 12.22 -34.71 -1.69
N ASP A 455 11.82 -35.06 -2.91
CA ASP A 455 12.63 -35.61 -3.99
C ASP A 455 13.46 -34.57 -4.78
N ASP A 456 13.14 -33.28 -4.66
CA ASP A 456 13.87 -32.18 -5.34
C ASP A 456 15.30 -31.95 -4.81
N PHE A 457 15.68 -32.52 -3.66
CA PHE A 457 17.02 -32.35 -3.12
C PHE A 457 18.10 -32.87 -4.07
N GLU A 458 17.84 -33.94 -4.82
CA GLU A 458 18.78 -34.46 -5.81
C GLU A 458 18.97 -33.50 -6.98
N LEU A 459 17.90 -32.86 -7.44
CA LEU A 459 17.94 -31.84 -8.49
C LEU A 459 18.66 -30.57 -8.01
N PHE A 460 18.44 -30.18 -6.76
CA PHE A 460 19.17 -29.09 -6.13
C PHE A 460 20.67 -29.41 -6.00
N ALA A 461 21.01 -30.63 -5.58
CA ALA A 461 22.40 -31.09 -5.47
C ALA A 461 23.10 -31.11 -6.84
N ALA A 462 22.40 -31.61 -7.87
CA ALA A 462 22.89 -31.60 -9.26
C ALA A 462 23.12 -30.16 -9.75
N PHE A 463 22.16 -29.26 -9.55
CA PHE A 463 22.29 -27.85 -9.86
C PHE A 463 23.51 -27.22 -9.14
N CYS A 464 23.72 -27.52 -7.86
CA CYS A 464 24.87 -26.98 -7.12
C CYS A 464 26.20 -27.50 -7.66
N ARG A 465 26.27 -28.80 -8.01
CA ARG A 465 27.46 -29.40 -8.61
C ARG A 465 27.76 -28.77 -9.98
N GLU A 466 26.75 -28.57 -10.81
CA GLU A 466 26.88 -28.02 -12.16
C GLU A 466 27.27 -26.54 -12.16
N GLU A 467 26.57 -25.71 -11.40
CA GLU A 467 26.80 -24.24 -11.38
C GLU A 467 27.95 -23.83 -10.47
N PHE A 468 28.12 -24.55 -9.34
CA PHE A 468 29.04 -24.14 -8.27
C PHE A 468 30.27 -25.02 -8.09
N GLY A 469 30.23 -26.27 -8.57
CA GLY A 469 31.28 -27.27 -8.36
C GLY A 469 31.27 -27.88 -6.95
N GLU A 470 30.16 -27.72 -6.22
CA GLU A 470 30.03 -28.12 -4.81
C GLU A 470 28.69 -28.84 -4.58
N GLU A 471 28.69 -29.85 -3.71
CA GLU A 471 27.47 -30.60 -3.36
C GLU A 471 27.03 -30.33 -1.92
N PRO A 472 25.70 -30.26 -1.66
CA PRO A 472 25.17 -30.07 -0.33
C PRO A 472 25.44 -31.30 0.57
N THR A 473 25.76 -31.07 1.84
CA THR A 473 25.96 -32.15 2.83
C THR A 473 24.63 -32.57 3.48
N GLY A 474 24.65 -33.64 4.28
CA GLY A 474 23.44 -34.12 4.98
C GLY A 474 22.82 -33.10 5.95
N GLU A 475 23.59 -32.14 6.47
CA GLU A 475 23.06 -31.05 7.30
C GLU A 475 22.19 -30.08 6.46
N VAL A 476 22.56 -29.86 5.20
CA VAL A 476 21.82 -28.99 4.27
C VAL A 476 20.44 -29.56 3.99
N THR A 477 20.29 -30.89 3.88
CA THR A 477 18.98 -31.54 3.73
C THR A 477 18.01 -31.17 4.87
N ARG A 478 18.52 -31.08 6.11
CA ARG A 478 17.71 -30.65 7.26
C ARG A 478 17.28 -29.19 7.14
N ARG A 479 18.16 -28.29 6.68
CA ARG A 479 17.85 -26.86 6.47
C ARG A 479 16.92 -26.62 5.28
N PHE A 480 17.12 -27.36 4.19
CA PHE A 480 16.25 -27.39 3.01
C PHE A 480 14.80 -27.70 3.43
N SER A 481 14.61 -28.60 4.42
CA SER A 481 13.30 -28.90 4.99
C SER A 481 12.64 -27.77 5.83
N GLN A 482 13.29 -26.61 6.02
CA GLN A 482 12.75 -25.47 6.77
C GLN A 482 12.08 -24.39 5.89
N VAL A 483 12.22 -24.46 4.56
CA VAL A 483 11.64 -23.56 3.54
C VAL A 483 11.70 -22.06 3.92
N ARG A 484 10.56 -21.46 4.28
CA ARG A 484 10.39 -20.02 4.56
C ARG A 484 10.98 -19.63 5.90
N ASP A 485 11.26 -20.59 6.76
CA ASP A 485 11.88 -20.37 8.06
C ASP A 485 13.42 -20.42 7.96
N TRP A 486 13.98 -20.82 6.81
CA TRP A 486 15.41 -20.68 6.53
C TRP A 486 15.76 -19.22 6.19
N LYS A 487 16.01 -18.44 7.24
CA LYS A 487 16.23 -16.98 7.17
C LYS A 487 17.66 -16.55 7.44
N GLU A 488 18.57 -17.49 7.75
CA GLU A 488 19.98 -17.23 8.07
C GLU A 488 20.67 -16.47 6.91
N PRO A 489 20.98 -15.17 7.09
CA PRO A 489 21.65 -14.39 6.05
C PRO A 489 23.09 -14.84 5.88
N GLY A 490 23.62 -14.77 4.67
CA GLY A 490 25.00 -15.17 4.37
C GLY A 490 25.23 -16.69 4.32
N ASP A 491 24.21 -17.53 4.59
CA ASP A 491 24.27 -18.95 4.31
C ASP A 491 24.33 -19.18 2.77
N VAL A 492 25.44 -19.73 2.30
CA VAL A 492 25.68 -20.00 0.87
C VAL A 492 24.63 -20.96 0.31
N TRP A 493 24.19 -21.95 1.08
CA TRP A 493 23.22 -22.94 0.60
C TRP A 493 21.83 -22.33 0.47
N ARG A 494 21.47 -21.38 1.33
CA ARG A 494 20.25 -20.58 1.17
C ARG A 494 20.30 -19.76 -0.11
N SER A 495 21.44 -19.15 -0.40
CA SER A 495 21.66 -18.34 -1.61
C SER A 495 21.54 -19.18 -2.89
N ARG A 496 22.21 -20.34 -2.92
CA ARG A 496 22.11 -21.32 -4.01
C ARG A 496 20.69 -21.86 -4.17
N TYR A 497 19.98 -22.07 -3.08
CA TYR A 497 18.59 -22.50 -3.10
C TYR A 497 17.65 -21.44 -3.72
N ILE A 498 17.83 -20.16 -3.39
CA ILE A 498 17.10 -19.06 -4.05
C ILE A 498 17.34 -19.08 -5.56
N LEU A 499 18.60 -19.28 -6.00
CA LEU A 499 18.94 -19.37 -7.42
C LEU A 499 18.35 -20.61 -8.11
N PHE A 500 18.36 -21.76 -7.44
CA PHE A 500 17.72 -22.98 -7.94
C PHE A 500 16.24 -22.74 -8.19
N LYS A 501 15.55 -22.13 -7.23
CA LYS A 501 14.16 -21.73 -7.37
C LYS A 501 13.94 -20.81 -8.58
N GLN A 502 14.76 -19.77 -8.74
CA GLN A 502 14.70 -18.88 -9.90
C GLN A 502 14.83 -19.65 -11.22
N LYS A 503 15.76 -20.61 -11.29
CA LYS A 503 15.94 -21.48 -12.45
C LYS A 503 14.68 -22.29 -12.74
N VAL A 504 14.09 -22.96 -11.74
CA VAL A 504 12.88 -23.79 -11.94
C VAL A 504 11.72 -22.96 -12.50
N VAL A 505 11.45 -21.79 -11.92
CA VAL A 505 10.39 -20.88 -12.39
C VAL A 505 10.68 -20.38 -13.80
N THR A 506 11.93 -20.01 -14.09
CA THR A 506 12.35 -19.53 -15.41
C THR A 506 12.22 -20.62 -16.48
N ASP A 507 12.62 -21.85 -16.17
CA ASP A 507 12.54 -22.98 -17.09
C ASP A 507 11.09 -23.40 -17.35
N PHE A 508 10.23 -23.36 -16.33
CA PHE A 508 8.80 -23.58 -16.50
C PHE A 508 8.18 -22.55 -17.44
N TYR A 509 8.47 -21.25 -17.24
CA TYR A 509 7.94 -20.22 -18.13
C TYR A 509 8.54 -20.25 -19.53
N ARG A 510 9.82 -20.62 -19.66
CA ARG A 510 10.45 -20.82 -20.97
C ARG A 510 9.71 -21.89 -21.77
N ASP A 511 9.42 -23.02 -21.14
CA ASP A 511 8.62 -24.10 -21.72
C ASP A 511 7.20 -23.63 -22.04
N LEU A 512 6.50 -23.01 -21.10
CA LEU A 512 5.12 -22.54 -21.28
C LEU A 512 5.00 -21.50 -22.40
N ILE A 513 5.87 -20.48 -22.42
CA ILE A 513 5.88 -19.44 -23.46
C ILE A 513 6.16 -20.08 -24.81
N GLY A 514 7.20 -20.93 -24.90
CA GLY A 514 7.55 -21.64 -26.13
C GLY A 514 6.41 -22.52 -26.65
N TYR A 515 5.71 -23.23 -25.76
CA TYR A 515 4.60 -24.11 -26.13
C TYR A 515 3.38 -23.30 -26.61
N VAL A 516 3.01 -22.21 -25.93
CA VAL A 516 1.90 -21.33 -26.34
C VAL A 516 2.18 -20.67 -27.69
N HIS A 517 3.40 -20.16 -27.90
CA HIS A 517 3.82 -19.60 -29.19
C HIS A 517 3.88 -20.67 -30.28
N GLY A 518 4.34 -21.88 -29.98
CA GLY A 518 4.34 -23.02 -30.90
C GLY A 518 2.94 -23.44 -31.35
N ALA A 519 1.94 -23.30 -30.48
CA ALA A 519 0.52 -23.45 -30.82
C ALA A 519 -0.06 -22.25 -31.60
N GLY A 520 0.76 -21.24 -31.93
CA GLY A 520 0.40 -20.02 -32.63
C GLY A 520 -0.56 -19.13 -31.86
N MET A 521 -0.50 -19.17 -30.53
CA MET A 521 -1.25 -18.30 -29.62
C MET A 521 -0.29 -17.33 -28.92
N LYS A 522 -0.85 -16.42 -28.12
CA LYS A 522 -0.11 -15.39 -27.38
C LYS A 522 -0.13 -15.65 -25.89
N ILE A 523 0.88 -15.14 -25.18
CA ILE A 523 0.99 -15.30 -23.73
C ILE A 523 1.35 -13.99 -23.02
N GLY A 524 0.58 -13.69 -21.98
CA GLY A 524 0.92 -12.69 -20.99
C GLY A 524 1.56 -13.30 -19.75
N LEU A 525 2.52 -12.60 -19.15
CA LEU A 525 3.22 -13.04 -17.95
C LEU A 525 2.71 -12.29 -16.72
N GLY A 526 2.20 -13.01 -15.71
CA GLY A 526 1.88 -12.43 -14.41
C GLY A 526 3.13 -12.33 -13.53
N LEU A 527 3.60 -11.10 -13.27
CA LEU A 527 4.65 -10.81 -12.28
C LEU A 527 4.16 -9.85 -11.17
N PRO A 528 3.17 -10.23 -10.34
CA PRO A 528 2.65 -9.33 -9.31
C PRO A 528 3.64 -9.11 -8.13
N ALA A 529 4.74 -8.38 -8.37
CA ALA A 529 5.70 -8.00 -7.33
C ALA A 529 5.04 -7.26 -6.16
N ALA A 530 4.02 -6.45 -6.46
CA ALA A 530 3.31 -5.60 -5.51
C ALA A 530 2.09 -6.24 -4.83
N THR A 531 1.60 -7.40 -5.32
CA THR A 531 0.49 -8.15 -4.69
C THR A 531 0.93 -9.50 -4.13
N SER A 532 2.23 -9.81 -4.21
CA SER A 532 2.83 -10.94 -3.51
C SER A 532 2.63 -10.84 -1.99
N HIS A 533 2.94 -11.92 -1.26
CA HIS A 533 2.85 -12.01 0.20
C HIS A 533 3.53 -10.82 0.95
N TYR A 534 4.41 -10.10 0.26
CA TYR A 534 5.08 -8.91 0.76
C TYR A 534 4.74 -7.77 -0.20
N SER A 535 3.84 -6.86 0.21
CA SER A 535 3.42 -5.66 -0.53
C SER A 535 4.56 -4.65 -0.83
N SER A 536 5.81 -5.07 -0.68
CA SER A 536 7.02 -4.29 -0.89
C SER A 536 7.50 -4.29 -2.34
N GLY A 537 6.98 -5.12 -3.25
CA GLY A 537 7.55 -5.23 -4.61
C GLY A 537 8.67 -6.28 -4.73
N TRP A 538 8.88 -7.08 -3.68
CA TRP A 538 9.92 -8.10 -3.62
C TRP A 538 9.45 -9.44 -4.20
N LEU A 539 10.18 -9.99 -5.19
CA LEU A 539 9.87 -11.31 -5.76
C LEU A 539 10.77 -12.41 -5.20
N TRP A 540 10.33 -13.07 -4.13
CA TRP A 540 11.08 -14.15 -3.51
C TRP A 540 11.29 -15.34 -4.46
N GLY A 541 12.54 -15.53 -4.88
CA GLY A 541 12.99 -16.60 -5.77
C GLY A 541 12.43 -16.56 -7.19
N ILE A 542 12.14 -15.37 -7.71
CA ILE A 542 11.79 -15.19 -9.12
C ILE A 542 12.79 -14.22 -9.73
N ASP A 543 13.33 -14.57 -10.89
CA ASP A 543 14.21 -13.72 -11.68
C ASP A 543 13.38 -12.94 -12.69
N GLY A 544 12.96 -11.73 -12.29
CA GLY A 544 12.13 -10.87 -13.13
C GLY A 544 12.81 -10.44 -14.43
N VAL A 545 14.14 -10.27 -14.41
CA VAL A 545 14.92 -9.83 -15.57
C VAL A 545 14.93 -10.94 -16.63
N GLU A 546 15.30 -12.16 -16.23
CA GLU A 546 15.35 -13.28 -17.16
C GLU A 546 13.96 -13.64 -17.72
N LEU A 547 12.91 -13.59 -16.89
CA LEU A 547 11.55 -13.85 -17.37
C LEU A 547 11.08 -12.84 -18.43
N LEU A 548 11.44 -11.57 -18.30
CA LEU A 548 11.10 -10.56 -19.31
C LEU A 548 11.92 -10.72 -20.60
N ARG A 549 13.14 -11.24 -20.49
CA ARG A 549 13.99 -11.60 -21.65
C ARG A 549 13.47 -12.81 -22.42
N LEU A 550 12.56 -13.62 -21.85
CA LEU A 550 11.84 -14.67 -22.58
C LEU A 550 10.83 -14.13 -23.61
N LYS A 551 10.63 -12.80 -23.66
CA LYS A 551 9.76 -12.09 -24.62
C LYS A 551 8.30 -12.58 -24.60
N PRO A 552 7.60 -12.52 -23.45
CA PRO A 552 6.14 -12.66 -23.46
C PRO A 552 5.50 -11.52 -24.28
N ASP A 553 4.26 -11.71 -24.77
CA ASP A 553 3.56 -10.69 -25.56
C ASP A 553 3.25 -9.42 -24.74
N PHE A 554 3.10 -9.58 -23.43
CA PHE A 554 3.07 -8.51 -22.43
C PHE A 554 3.36 -9.12 -21.05
N ALA A 555 3.69 -8.29 -20.07
CA ALA A 555 3.80 -8.70 -18.69
C ALA A 555 2.93 -7.81 -17.80
N ILE A 556 2.55 -8.30 -16.62
CA ILE A 556 1.69 -7.57 -15.71
C ILE A 556 2.34 -7.49 -14.33
N THR A 557 2.37 -6.29 -13.75
CA THR A 557 2.77 -6.05 -12.36
C THR A 557 1.75 -5.18 -11.65
N GLY A 558 1.87 -5.01 -10.33
CA GLY A 558 0.96 -4.12 -9.60
C GLY A 558 1.30 -2.64 -9.76
N ALA A 559 0.37 -1.77 -9.37
CA ALA A 559 0.49 -0.32 -9.56
C ALA A 559 1.67 0.36 -8.83
N SER A 560 2.25 -0.25 -7.79
CA SER A 560 3.34 0.39 -7.05
C SER A 560 4.66 0.41 -7.82
N GLU A 561 5.41 1.50 -7.70
CA GLU A 561 6.76 1.60 -8.27
C GLU A 561 7.66 0.47 -7.76
N ASN A 562 8.31 -0.19 -8.73
CA ASN A 562 9.27 -1.26 -8.52
C ASN A 562 10.10 -1.45 -9.80
N ALA A 563 11.21 -2.16 -9.70
CA ALA A 563 12.16 -2.33 -10.80
C ALA A 563 11.59 -3.00 -12.06
N LEU A 564 10.55 -3.85 -11.96
CA LEU A 564 9.91 -4.43 -13.15
C LEU A 564 9.18 -3.37 -13.95
N SER A 565 8.67 -2.33 -13.30
CA SER A 565 7.73 -1.42 -13.91
C SER A 565 8.33 -0.58 -15.04
N SER A 566 9.67 -0.47 -15.11
CA SER A 566 10.42 0.26 -16.13
C SER A 566 10.44 -0.40 -17.52
N TYR A 567 10.02 -1.67 -17.63
CA TYR A 567 10.04 -2.40 -18.89
C TYR A 567 8.86 -1.99 -19.79
N PRO A 568 9.09 -1.74 -21.10
CA PRO A 568 8.07 -1.21 -22.00
C PRO A 568 6.90 -2.19 -22.25
N GLN A 569 7.10 -3.50 -22.08
CA GLN A 569 6.04 -4.50 -22.24
C GLN A 569 5.11 -4.66 -21.02
N ILE A 570 5.29 -3.85 -19.98
CA ILE A 570 4.56 -3.98 -18.71
C ILE A 570 3.23 -3.24 -18.74
N LEU A 571 2.19 -3.94 -18.28
CA LEU A 571 0.91 -3.40 -17.88
C LEU A 571 0.86 -3.29 -16.35
N ARG A 572 0.49 -2.13 -15.83
CA ARG A 572 0.38 -1.90 -14.37
C ARG A 572 -1.07 -2.06 -13.92
N TRP A 573 -1.34 -3.04 -13.06
CA TRP A 573 -2.68 -3.37 -12.57
C TRP A 573 -3.29 -2.31 -11.66
N SER A 574 -4.47 -1.80 -12.02
CA SER A 574 -5.37 -1.10 -11.10
C SER A 574 -6.31 -2.09 -10.39
N HIS A 575 -6.46 -1.94 -9.06
CA HIS A 575 -7.14 -2.90 -8.17
C HIS A 575 -8.09 -2.22 -7.16
N VAL A 576 -8.74 -2.95 -6.26
CA VAL A 576 -9.55 -2.40 -5.14
C VAL A 576 -8.72 -1.91 -3.95
N GLY A 577 -7.40 -1.79 -4.05
CA GLY A 577 -6.53 -1.50 -2.91
C GLY A 577 -6.24 -0.01 -2.66
N ASN A 578 -6.38 0.84 -3.67
CA ASN A 578 -5.90 2.22 -3.66
C ASN A 578 -6.90 3.21 -4.28
N SER A 579 -6.53 4.49 -4.31
CA SER A 579 -7.33 5.58 -4.86
C SER A 579 -7.33 5.61 -6.39
N TRP A 580 -8.36 6.21 -6.97
CA TRP A 580 -8.41 6.40 -8.43
C TRP A 580 -7.43 7.48 -8.89
N GLY A 581 -7.11 8.47 -8.04
CA GLY A 581 -6.01 9.39 -8.31
C GLY A 581 -4.67 8.66 -8.42
N TYR A 582 -4.44 7.68 -7.54
CA TYR A 582 -3.25 6.83 -7.60
C TYR A 582 -3.21 5.98 -8.87
N TYR A 583 -4.31 5.31 -9.25
CA TYR A 583 -4.31 4.47 -10.46
C TYR A 583 -4.25 5.25 -11.76
N ASN A 584 -4.90 6.41 -11.86
CA ASN A 584 -4.81 7.24 -13.06
C ASN A 584 -3.38 7.77 -13.30
N THR A 585 -2.60 7.93 -12.23
CA THR A 585 -1.20 8.37 -12.33
C THR A 585 -0.22 7.19 -12.44
N HIS A 586 -0.15 6.33 -11.42
CA HIS A 586 0.88 5.29 -11.29
C HIS A 586 0.74 4.13 -12.27
N CYS A 587 -0.45 3.87 -12.82
CA CYS A 587 -0.62 2.85 -13.84
C CYS A 587 -0.37 3.37 -15.28
N THR A 588 -0.27 4.68 -15.46
CA THR A 588 0.01 5.29 -16.76
C THR A 588 1.52 5.39 -16.91
N HIS A 589 2.13 4.61 -17.81
CA HIS A 589 3.60 4.49 -17.86
C HIS A 589 4.16 4.16 -19.25
N GLY A 590 3.45 4.50 -20.32
CA GLY A 590 3.96 4.30 -21.69
C GLY A 590 4.04 2.84 -22.17
N GLY A 591 3.57 1.87 -21.39
CA GLY A 591 3.47 0.46 -21.81
C GLY A 591 2.39 0.22 -22.88
N PRO A 592 2.04 -1.03 -23.21
CA PRO A 592 1.12 -1.36 -24.31
C PRO A 592 -0.35 -0.95 -24.05
N GLY A 593 -0.63 -0.38 -22.87
CA GLY A 593 -1.93 0.16 -22.50
C GLY A 593 -2.22 0.05 -21.01
N GLY A 594 -3.48 -0.25 -20.66
CA GLY A 594 -3.96 -0.33 -19.28
C GLY A 594 -4.67 -1.63 -18.93
N ILE A 595 -4.89 -1.86 -17.64
CA ILE A 595 -5.58 -3.06 -17.16
C ILE A 595 -6.28 -2.84 -15.82
N PHE A 596 -7.53 -3.33 -15.69
CA PHE A 596 -8.34 -3.23 -14.47
C PHE A 596 -8.72 -4.59 -13.89
N PHE A 597 -8.57 -4.74 -12.58
CA PHE A 597 -8.86 -5.97 -11.85
C PHE A 597 -10.36 -6.14 -11.59
N THR A 598 -10.96 -7.06 -12.35
CA THR A 598 -12.31 -7.65 -12.34
C THR A 598 -13.51 -6.75 -12.67
N PHE A 599 -14.28 -7.19 -13.66
CA PHE A 599 -15.57 -6.60 -14.06
C PHE A 599 -16.65 -6.63 -12.97
N ASN A 600 -16.59 -7.59 -12.03
CA ASN A 600 -17.67 -7.77 -11.05
C ASN A 600 -17.91 -6.54 -10.15
N GLN A 601 -16.94 -5.64 -10.07
CA GLN A 601 -17.01 -4.36 -9.37
C GLN A 601 -17.89 -3.32 -10.06
N LEU A 602 -17.96 -3.34 -11.39
CA LEU A 602 -18.83 -2.44 -12.16
C LEU A 602 -20.29 -2.87 -12.05
N TRP A 603 -20.52 -4.18 -12.00
CA TRP A 603 -21.86 -4.77 -11.89
C TRP A 603 -22.42 -4.74 -10.46
N ARG A 604 -21.58 -4.71 -9.41
CA ARG A 604 -22.00 -4.63 -7.99
C ARG A 604 -21.15 -3.64 -7.17
N PRO A 605 -21.36 -2.32 -7.34
CA PRO A 605 -20.50 -1.31 -6.72
C PRO A 605 -20.35 -1.46 -5.20
N ILE A 606 -21.46 -1.71 -4.49
CA ILE A 606 -21.47 -1.78 -3.02
C ILE A 606 -20.69 -2.97 -2.44
N MET A 607 -20.51 -4.07 -3.20
CA MET A 607 -19.90 -5.29 -2.67
C MET A 607 -18.43 -5.11 -2.24
N TYR A 608 -17.72 -4.17 -2.86
CA TYR A 608 -16.30 -3.95 -2.59
C TYR A 608 -16.00 -2.55 -2.06
N GLY A 609 -17.00 -1.84 -1.52
CA GLY A 609 -16.82 -0.48 -1.03
C GLY A 609 -16.56 0.53 -2.15
N ASN A 610 -16.99 0.25 -3.38
CA ASN A 610 -16.87 1.17 -4.51
C ASN A 610 -18.14 2.03 -4.59
N ASN A 611 -18.00 3.31 -4.91
CA ASN A 611 -19.15 4.22 -5.09
C ASN A 611 -19.65 4.27 -6.54
N LEU A 612 -20.65 5.12 -6.77
CA LEU A 612 -21.31 5.27 -8.07
C LEU A 612 -20.42 5.93 -9.14
N HIS A 613 -19.36 6.64 -8.75
CA HIS A 613 -18.43 7.30 -9.67
C HIS A 613 -17.36 6.35 -10.24
N LEU A 614 -17.27 5.10 -9.76
CA LEU A 614 -16.36 4.07 -10.26
C LEU A 614 -16.29 3.99 -11.80
N ALA A 615 -17.45 3.96 -12.48
CA ALA A 615 -17.49 3.83 -13.93
C ALA A 615 -16.91 5.06 -14.65
N ARG A 616 -17.09 6.25 -14.07
CA ARG A 616 -16.51 7.51 -14.60
C ARG A 616 -14.99 7.48 -14.50
N GLU A 617 -14.46 7.12 -13.33
CA GLU A 617 -13.02 7.07 -13.09
C GLU A 617 -12.33 5.96 -13.87
N LEU A 618 -12.97 4.80 -14.00
CA LEU A 618 -12.48 3.74 -14.89
C LEU A 618 -12.49 4.20 -16.34
N GLY A 619 -13.52 4.92 -16.79
CA GLY A 619 -13.55 5.49 -18.14
C GLY A 619 -12.39 6.45 -18.39
N ARG A 620 -12.05 7.30 -17.42
CA ARG A 620 -10.86 8.17 -17.46
C ARG A 620 -9.58 7.34 -17.54
N HIS A 621 -9.44 6.33 -16.68
CA HIS A 621 -8.28 5.45 -16.66
C HIS A 621 -8.08 4.70 -17.98
N ILE A 622 -9.16 4.21 -18.59
CA ILE A 622 -9.14 3.59 -19.93
C ILE A 622 -8.69 4.58 -20.98
N HIS A 623 -9.25 5.79 -20.98
CA HIS A 623 -8.92 6.82 -21.96
C HIS A 623 -7.43 7.18 -21.92
N VAL A 624 -6.91 7.49 -20.73
CA VAL A 624 -5.51 7.87 -20.52
C VAL A 624 -4.58 6.71 -20.90
N GLY A 625 -4.82 5.51 -20.38
CA GLY A 625 -3.98 4.35 -20.66
C GLY A 625 -3.93 3.97 -22.14
N ARG A 626 -5.04 4.14 -22.88
CA ARG A 626 -5.09 3.87 -24.32
C ARG A 626 -4.44 4.97 -25.16
N GLN A 627 -4.69 6.23 -24.82
CA GLN A 627 -4.13 7.37 -25.53
C GLN A 627 -2.59 7.37 -25.47
N TRP A 628 -2.04 7.10 -24.28
CA TRP A 628 -0.61 7.10 -24.01
C TRP A 628 0.06 5.73 -24.10
N ALA A 629 -0.63 4.73 -24.68
CA ALA A 629 0.00 3.44 -24.98
C ALA A 629 1.19 3.63 -25.93
N ASP A 630 2.25 2.86 -25.67
CA ASP A 630 3.52 2.85 -26.40
C ASP A 630 4.24 4.21 -26.45
N ALA A 631 3.92 5.10 -25.51
CA ALA A 631 4.60 6.40 -25.39
C ALA A 631 6.01 6.22 -24.80
N GLN A 632 6.94 7.06 -25.25
CA GLN A 632 8.30 7.09 -24.73
C GLN A 632 8.31 7.64 -23.30
N VAL A 633 8.87 6.89 -22.35
CA VAL A 633 9.14 7.38 -20.99
C VAL A 633 10.30 8.37 -21.01
N LEU A 634 10.12 9.52 -20.35
CA LEU A 634 11.08 10.64 -20.37
C LEU A 634 12.01 10.69 -19.15
N ALA A 635 11.82 9.82 -18.14
CA ALA A 635 12.70 9.72 -16.98
C ALA A 635 14.19 9.65 -17.38
N ARG A 636 15.01 10.51 -16.78
CA ARG A 636 16.47 10.59 -17.00
C ARG A 636 17.29 10.04 -15.84
N VAL A 637 16.64 9.69 -14.75
CA VAL A 637 17.26 9.19 -13.51
C VAL A 637 16.70 7.82 -13.20
N ALA A 638 17.58 6.86 -12.90
CA ALA A 638 17.21 5.53 -12.45
C ALA A 638 17.81 5.21 -11.08
N LEU A 639 16.98 4.73 -10.16
CA LEU A 639 17.42 4.08 -8.95
C LEU A 639 17.68 2.59 -9.24
N LEU A 640 18.93 2.16 -9.02
CA LEU A 640 19.36 0.78 -9.24
C LEU A 640 18.85 -0.13 -8.12
N HIS A 641 18.33 -1.30 -8.49
CA HIS A 641 17.86 -2.30 -7.55
C HIS A 641 18.44 -3.67 -7.86
N ASN A 642 19.11 -4.29 -6.87
CA ASN A 642 19.66 -5.63 -6.99
C ASN A 642 18.88 -6.62 -6.12
N GLN A 643 17.85 -7.20 -6.73
CA GLN A 643 16.95 -8.11 -6.05
C GLN A 643 17.65 -9.36 -5.48
N ASN A 644 18.71 -9.86 -6.15
CA ASN A 644 19.41 -11.06 -5.70
C ASN A 644 20.20 -10.79 -4.42
N SER A 645 20.93 -9.68 -4.38
CA SER A 645 21.70 -9.30 -3.20
C SER A 645 20.80 -9.04 -1.99
N VAL A 646 19.72 -8.28 -2.16
CA VAL A 646 18.76 -8.03 -1.08
C VAL A 646 18.13 -9.34 -0.59
N GLN A 647 17.84 -10.29 -1.48
CA GLN A 647 17.29 -11.61 -1.11
C GLN A 647 18.23 -12.49 -0.30
N MET A 648 19.51 -12.49 -0.67
CA MET A 648 20.50 -13.42 -0.14
C MET A 648 21.19 -12.87 1.12
N LEU A 649 21.37 -11.55 1.19
CA LEU A 649 22.08 -10.88 2.28
C LEU A 649 21.18 -10.44 3.44
N LEU A 650 19.86 -10.34 3.23
CA LEU A 650 18.92 -9.95 4.27
C LEU A 650 17.99 -11.11 4.64
N ALA A 651 17.64 -11.17 5.93
CA ALA A 651 16.58 -12.06 6.42
C ALA A 651 15.19 -11.59 5.92
N ASP A 652 15.02 -10.27 5.78
CA ASP A 652 13.81 -9.62 5.29
C ASP A 652 14.19 -8.42 4.40
N ALA A 653 13.74 -8.45 3.15
CA ALA A 653 14.02 -7.41 2.16
C ALA A 653 13.13 -6.17 2.32
N ARG A 654 12.04 -6.24 3.09
CA ARG A 654 10.99 -5.22 3.09
C ARG A 654 11.48 -3.85 3.54
N ASP A 655 12.37 -3.79 4.52
CA ASP A 655 12.84 -2.53 5.09
C ASP A 655 13.75 -1.82 4.08
N GLN A 656 14.67 -2.56 3.46
CA GLN A 656 15.51 -2.04 2.38
C GLN A 656 14.66 -1.55 1.20
N VAL A 657 13.65 -2.31 0.77
CA VAL A 657 12.81 -1.87 -0.37
C VAL A 657 11.95 -0.65 -0.02
N ARG A 658 11.52 -0.47 1.24
CA ARG A 658 10.86 0.77 1.66
C ARG A 658 11.82 1.96 1.65
N SER A 659 13.05 1.77 2.09
CA SER A 659 14.13 2.76 2.00
C SER A 659 14.41 3.16 0.54
N ASP A 660 14.54 2.19 -0.38
CA ASP A 660 14.70 2.44 -1.81
C ASP A 660 13.52 3.25 -2.40
N ARG A 661 12.29 2.93 -1.97
CA ARG A 661 11.08 3.66 -2.40
C ARG A 661 11.00 5.07 -1.84
N ALA A 662 11.41 5.28 -0.59
CA ALA A 662 11.47 6.62 0.01
C ALA A 662 12.47 7.51 -0.73
N LEU A 663 13.62 6.94 -1.11
CA LEU A 663 14.61 7.62 -1.94
C LEU A 663 14.05 7.95 -3.33
N LEU A 664 13.37 7.01 -3.99
CA LEU A 664 12.70 7.27 -5.27
C LEU A 664 11.65 8.39 -5.15
N ALA A 665 10.79 8.34 -4.14
CA ALA A 665 9.76 9.33 -3.91
C ALA A 665 10.35 10.74 -3.68
N ALA A 666 11.49 10.83 -3.00
CA ALA A 666 12.20 12.09 -2.81
C ALA A 666 12.71 12.69 -4.13
N LEU A 667 13.19 11.86 -5.06
CA LEU A 667 13.58 12.31 -6.41
C LEU A 667 12.36 12.73 -7.24
N GLN A 668 11.26 11.97 -7.12
CA GLN A 668 10.02 12.24 -7.83
C GLN A 668 9.37 13.56 -7.43
N ARG A 669 9.67 14.12 -6.24
CA ARG A 669 9.19 15.45 -5.84
C ARG A 669 9.59 16.58 -6.79
N THR A 670 10.59 16.34 -7.62
CA THR A 670 11.24 17.41 -8.38
C THR A 670 11.44 17.09 -9.86
N GLN A 671 11.50 15.82 -10.24
CA GLN A 671 11.69 15.36 -11.62
C GLN A 671 11.21 13.91 -11.77
N ASP A 672 10.98 13.43 -12.99
CA ASP A 672 10.66 12.03 -13.23
C ASP A 672 11.88 11.11 -12.97
N ALA A 673 11.65 10.04 -12.24
CA ALA A 673 12.63 9.03 -11.89
C ALA A 673 11.97 7.65 -11.79
N GLU A 674 12.71 6.60 -12.15
CA GLU A 674 12.23 5.21 -12.12
C GLU A 674 13.16 4.32 -11.29
N MET A 675 12.67 3.14 -10.93
CA MET A 675 13.50 2.06 -10.40
C MET A 675 13.81 1.05 -11.52
N VAL A 676 15.08 0.60 -11.61
CA VAL A 676 15.55 -0.32 -12.65
C VAL A 676 16.42 -1.40 -12.02
N PHE A 677 16.34 -2.64 -12.51
CA PHE A 677 17.25 -3.68 -12.03
C PHE A 677 18.69 -3.38 -12.45
N THR A 678 19.65 -3.52 -11.54
CA THR A 678 21.07 -3.33 -11.84
C THR A 678 21.57 -4.22 -12.98
N GLN A 679 20.93 -5.38 -13.18
CA GLN A 679 21.27 -6.36 -14.23
C GLN A 679 20.58 -6.08 -15.58
N ALA A 680 19.65 -5.12 -15.65
CA ALA A 680 18.91 -4.74 -16.86
C ALA A 680 19.72 -3.73 -17.71
N VAL A 681 20.95 -4.12 -18.05
CA VAL A 681 21.93 -3.29 -18.78
C VAL A 681 21.39 -2.79 -20.13
N GLU A 682 20.45 -3.52 -20.73
CA GLU A 682 19.75 -3.14 -21.96
C GLU A 682 18.91 -1.85 -21.82
N GLN A 683 18.58 -1.44 -20.60
CA GLN A 683 17.80 -0.23 -20.34
C GLN A 683 18.65 0.98 -19.95
N HIS A 684 19.91 0.76 -19.55
CA HIS A 684 20.73 1.79 -18.94
C HIS A 684 20.98 3.00 -19.86
N SER A 685 20.96 2.82 -21.18
CA SER A 685 21.14 3.91 -22.15
C SER A 685 20.02 4.97 -22.13
N ARG A 686 18.89 4.70 -21.45
CA ARG A 686 17.79 5.67 -21.28
C ARG A 686 18.11 6.78 -20.27
N TYR A 687 19.05 6.52 -19.36
CA TYR A 687 19.29 7.34 -18.18
C TYR A 687 20.61 8.09 -18.28
N ARG A 688 20.62 9.31 -17.76
CA ARG A 688 21.83 10.15 -17.63
C ARG A 688 22.53 9.96 -16.30
N ALA A 689 21.76 9.65 -15.25
CA ALA A 689 22.26 9.43 -13.90
C ALA A 689 21.63 8.21 -13.23
N PHE A 690 22.44 7.50 -12.46
CA PHE A 690 22.00 6.38 -11.63
C PHE A 690 22.18 6.68 -10.15
N ILE A 691 21.24 6.20 -9.34
CA ILE A 691 21.34 6.20 -7.88
C ILE A 691 21.51 4.76 -7.43
N ALA A 692 22.61 4.47 -6.74
CA ALA A 692 22.92 3.17 -6.18
C ALA A 692 22.71 3.22 -4.65
N PRO A 693 21.52 2.84 -4.14
CA PRO A 693 21.28 2.66 -2.71
C PRO A 693 21.96 1.41 -2.17
N PRO A 694 22.00 1.22 -0.83
CA PRO A 694 22.61 0.04 -0.23
C PRO A 694 22.18 -1.27 -0.91
N PHE A 695 23.12 -2.19 -1.06
CA PHE A 695 22.97 -3.48 -1.75
C PHE A 695 22.75 -3.43 -3.28
N ALA A 696 22.38 -2.29 -3.88
CA ALA A 696 22.10 -2.20 -5.33
C ALA A 696 23.28 -2.58 -6.22
N VAL A 697 24.51 -2.40 -5.74
CA VAL A 697 25.77 -2.65 -6.45
C VAL A 697 26.71 -3.59 -5.69
N ARG A 698 26.16 -4.29 -4.69
CA ARG A 698 26.89 -5.31 -3.93
C ARG A 698 26.72 -6.67 -4.58
N GLY A 699 27.81 -7.41 -4.74
CA GLY A 699 27.80 -8.80 -5.22
C GLY A 699 27.27 -8.95 -6.65
N ILE A 700 27.43 -7.93 -7.49
CA ILE A 700 26.99 -7.99 -8.89
C ILE A 700 27.97 -8.83 -9.73
N PRO A 701 27.54 -9.43 -10.85
CA PRO A 701 28.46 -10.11 -11.76
C PRO A 701 29.53 -9.15 -12.32
N ASP A 702 30.74 -9.65 -12.58
CA ASP A 702 31.83 -8.85 -13.16
C ASP A 702 31.44 -8.19 -14.49
N THR A 703 30.59 -8.84 -15.29
CA THR A 703 30.06 -8.28 -16.55
C THR A 703 29.17 -7.06 -16.33
N VAL A 704 28.35 -7.07 -15.28
CA VAL A 704 27.48 -5.94 -14.91
C VAL A 704 28.31 -4.81 -14.32
N TYR A 705 29.30 -5.12 -13.49
CA TYR A 705 30.24 -4.12 -12.96
C TYR A 705 31.04 -3.45 -14.08
N ALA A 706 31.58 -4.23 -15.02
CA ALA A 706 32.29 -3.70 -16.19
C ALA A 706 31.39 -2.78 -17.01
N HIS A 707 30.13 -3.16 -17.22
CA HIS A 707 29.16 -2.31 -17.90
C HIS A 707 28.91 -0.99 -17.16
N LEU A 708 28.65 -1.01 -15.84
CA LEU A 708 28.47 0.22 -15.05
C LEU A 708 29.72 1.12 -15.11
N LYS A 709 30.92 0.52 -15.02
CA LYS A 709 32.19 1.23 -15.14
C LYS A 709 32.32 1.91 -16.49
N THR A 710 32.08 1.19 -17.59
CA THR A 710 32.09 1.76 -18.95
C THR A 710 31.05 2.86 -19.14
N THR A 711 29.86 2.72 -18.56
CA THR A 711 28.84 3.77 -18.59
C THR A 711 29.35 5.06 -17.94
N VAL A 712 30.05 4.98 -16.81
CA VAL A 712 30.67 6.16 -16.18
C VAL A 712 31.85 6.67 -17.01
N GLU A 713 32.73 5.79 -17.49
CA GLU A 713 33.88 6.18 -18.31
C GLU A 713 33.49 6.97 -19.57
N ASN A 714 32.31 6.69 -20.13
CA ASN A 714 31.71 7.36 -21.29
C ASN A 714 30.85 8.59 -20.93
N GLY A 715 30.99 9.16 -19.73
CA GLY A 715 30.30 10.39 -19.34
C GLY A 715 29.06 10.21 -18.44
N GLY A 716 28.69 8.97 -18.11
CA GLY A 716 27.60 8.70 -17.17
C GLY A 716 27.93 9.09 -15.73
N VAL A 717 26.89 9.28 -14.91
CA VAL A 717 27.04 9.62 -13.49
C VAL A 717 26.35 8.58 -12.62
N ILE A 718 27.03 8.17 -11.53
CA ILE A 718 26.45 7.29 -10.51
C ILE A 718 26.59 7.94 -9.13
N ILE A 719 25.48 8.09 -8.41
CA ILE A 719 25.46 8.48 -7.00
C ILE A 719 25.37 7.23 -6.14
N SER A 720 26.45 6.90 -5.45
CA SER A 720 26.56 5.79 -4.52
C SER A 720 26.13 6.21 -3.11
N VAL A 721 24.93 5.82 -2.70
CA VAL A 721 24.36 6.14 -1.38
C VAL A 721 24.74 5.06 -0.39
N ASN A 722 25.74 5.36 0.44
CA ASN A 722 26.29 4.50 1.49
C ASN A 722 26.44 3.02 1.08
N SER A 723 26.87 2.79 -0.17
CA SER A 723 26.81 1.46 -0.79
C SER A 723 28.18 0.78 -0.81
N ASP A 724 28.18 -0.51 -0.48
CA ASP A 724 29.32 -1.37 -0.72
C ASP A 724 29.31 -1.84 -2.17
N TRP A 725 30.37 -1.53 -2.90
CA TRP A 725 30.57 -2.01 -4.26
C TRP A 725 31.38 -3.29 -4.21
N SER A 726 30.89 -4.33 -4.85
CA SER A 726 31.61 -5.59 -4.96
C SER A 726 31.14 -6.42 -6.13
N THR A 727 32.03 -7.26 -6.63
CA THR A 727 31.68 -8.33 -7.57
C THR A 727 31.75 -9.68 -6.88
N ALA A 728 30.92 -10.62 -7.29
CA ALA A 728 30.88 -11.96 -6.72
C ALA A 728 30.37 -12.98 -7.73
N ARG A 729 30.48 -14.27 -7.38
CA ARG A 729 29.68 -15.31 -8.05
C ARG A 729 28.20 -15.07 -7.78
N ARG A 730 27.31 -15.70 -8.57
CA ARG A 730 25.85 -15.57 -8.42
C ARG A 730 25.35 -15.94 -7.03
N ASP A 731 26.03 -16.84 -6.32
CA ASP A 731 25.72 -17.26 -4.94
C ASP A 731 26.39 -16.37 -3.86
N LEU A 732 26.94 -15.22 -4.27
CA LEU A 732 27.67 -14.26 -3.44
C LEU A 732 28.98 -14.79 -2.83
N THR A 733 29.44 -15.97 -3.23
CA THR A 733 30.77 -16.45 -2.84
C THR A 733 31.87 -15.76 -3.64
N ARG A 734 33.09 -15.77 -3.09
CA ARG A 734 34.28 -15.12 -3.67
C ARG A 734 34.05 -13.62 -3.94
N GLU A 735 33.31 -12.95 -3.04
CA GLU A 735 33.05 -11.52 -3.11
C GLU A 735 34.38 -10.73 -3.08
N GLN A 736 34.54 -9.81 -4.02
CA GLN A 736 35.70 -8.92 -4.16
C GLN A 736 35.23 -7.49 -4.03
N THR A 737 35.74 -6.75 -3.04
CA THR A 737 35.38 -5.34 -2.88
C THR A 737 35.93 -4.48 -4.03
N ARG A 738 35.09 -3.57 -4.50
CA ARG A 738 35.36 -2.58 -5.55
C ARG A 738 35.09 -1.16 -5.06
N THR A 739 34.78 -0.96 -3.77
CA THR A 739 34.40 0.36 -3.23
C THR A 739 35.51 1.39 -3.38
N ALA A 740 36.74 1.08 -2.97
CA ALA A 740 37.87 2.01 -3.09
C ALA A 740 38.23 2.29 -4.56
N GLU A 741 38.15 1.26 -5.42
CA GLU A 741 38.34 1.42 -6.87
C GLU A 741 37.29 2.36 -7.46
N THR A 742 36.01 2.21 -7.08
CA THR A 742 34.89 2.84 -7.78
C THR A 742 34.50 4.18 -7.15
N VAL A 743 34.21 4.20 -5.86
CA VAL A 743 33.79 5.41 -5.13
C VAL A 743 35.00 6.23 -4.67
N GLY A 744 36.17 5.59 -4.54
CA GLY A 744 37.38 6.27 -4.06
C GLY A 744 37.55 6.29 -2.56
N VAL A 745 36.66 5.65 -1.80
CA VAL A 745 36.72 5.63 -0.34
C VAL A 745 36.80 4.20 0.18
N THR A 746 37.37 4.07 1.38
CA THR A 746 37.26 2.84 2.18
C THR A 746 36.38 3.11 3.38
N TYR A 747 35.32 2.32 3.57
CA TYR A 747 34.43 2.43 4.72
C TYR A 747 35.03 1.74 5.95
N GLY A 748 34.93 2.42 7.09
CA GLY A 748 35.31 1.92 8.42
C GLY A 748 34.08 1.66 9.30
N ALA A 749 34.25 1.85 10.62
CA ALA A 749 33.19 1.64 11.61
C ALA A 749 32.01 2.62 11.44
N GLU A 750 30.82 2.18 11.85
CA GLU A 750 29.63 3.00 11.97
C GLU A 750 29.82 4.14 12.98
N GLN A 751 29.14 5.25 12.73
CA GLN A 751 29.14 6.42 13.61
C GLN A 751 27.69 6.77 13.96
N ALA A 752 27.39 6.94 15.25
CA ALA A 752 26.03 7.10 15.76
C ALA A 752 25.74 8.50 16.34
N ALA A 753 26.60 9.50 16.10
CA ALA A 753 26.35 10.86 16.59
C ALA A 753 25.58 11.67 15.54
N SER A 754 24.63 12.51 15.98
CA SER A 754 23.98 13.48 15.12
C SER A 754 24.98 14.49 14.59
N THR A 755 24.71 15.02 13.41
CA THR A 755 25.56 16.01 12.75
C THR A 755 24.73 16.81 11.75
N THR A 756 25.33 17.82 11.15
CA THR A 756 24.72 18.58 10.06
C THR A 756 25.63 18.57 8.84
N LEU A 757 25.03 18.78 7.67
CA LEU A 757 25.72 18.85 6.38
C LEU A 757 25.13 20.05 5.63
N THR A 758 25.99 20.85 4.97
CA THR A 758 25.54 21.92 4.10
C THR A 758 26.04 21.69 2.67
N TYR A 759 25.13 21.73 1.69
CA TYR A 759 25.45 21.65 0.27
C TYR A 759 24.49 22.55 -0.53
N ALA A 760 25.01 23.34 -1.46
CA ALA A 760 24.22 24.26 -2.29
C ALA A 760 23.25 25.14 -1.47
N ASP A 761 23.75 25.74 -0.37
CA ASP A 761 22.99 26.56 0.58
C ASP A 761 21.85 25.84 1.33
N ILE A 762 21.78 24.51 1.23
CA ILE A 762 20.82 23.66 1.95
C ILE A 762 21.54 23.01 3.13
N THR A 763 21.08 23.29 4.35
CA THR A 763 21.57 22.65 5.57
C THR A 763 20.62 21.54 5.99
N VAL A 764 21.18 20.34 6.17
CA VAL A 764 20.45 19.12 6.52
C VAL A 764 20.92 18.64 7.88
N ASP A 765 19.96 18.44 8.79
CA ASP A 765 20.19 17.75 10.04
C ASP A 765 20.17 16.24 9.80
N ILE A 766 21.21 15.55 10.26
CA ILE A 766 21.35 14.10 10.19
C ILE A 766 21.24 13.55 11.63
N PRO A 767 20.11 12.93 11.99
CA PRO A 767 19.91 12.32 13.30
C PRO A 767 20.95 11.24 13.63
N ALA A 768 21.14 10.99 14.93
CA ALA A 768 21.99 9.92 15.43
C ALA A 768 21.58 8.52 14.92
N GLY A 769 20.29 8.33 14.62
CA GLY A 769 19.75 7.07 14.09
C GLY A 769 20.00 6.84 12.60
N THR A 770 20.48 7.84 11.86
CA THR A 770 20.79 7.68 10.43
C THR A 770 22.12 6.94 10.27
N PRO A 771 22.15 5.76 9.62
CA PRO A 771 23.39 5.01 9.46
C PRO A 771 24.44 5.80 8.68
N ARG A 772 25.60 6.05 9.30
CA ARG A 772 26.77 6.65 8.66
C ARG A 772 28.03 5.89 9.04
N ARG A 773 29.04 5.94 8.17
CA ARG A 773 30.30 5.19 8.37
C ARG A 773 31.48 6.14 8.26
N SER A 774 32.50 5.89 9.07
CA SER A 774 33.80 6.54 8.89
C SER A 774 34.35 6.22 7.50
N ILE A 775 34.99 7.19 6.85
CA ILE A 775 35.58 7.00 5.52
C ILE A 775 37.04 7.42 5.50
N THR A 776 37.85 6.64 4.79
CA THR A 776 39.22 7.01 4.40
C THR A 776 39.22 7.34 2.92
N LEU A 777 39.67 8.55 2.58
CA LEU A 777 39.77 9.01 1.19
C LEU A 777 40.95 8.36 0.47
N GLY A 778 40.70 7.86 -0.73
CA GLY A 778 41.74 7.45 -1.67
C GLY A 778 42.26 8.61 -2.52
N ASN A 779 43.26 8.33 -3.35
CA ASN A 779 43.87 9.33 -4.22
C ASN A 779 42.88 9.82 -5.29
N GLY A 780 42.89 11.14 -5.55
CA GLY A 780 42.10 11.76 -6.62
C GLY A 780 40.61 11.91 -6.31
N VAL A 781 40.21 11.81 -5.04
CA VAL A 781 38.84 12.04 -4.58
C VAL A 781 38.68 13.49 -4.14
N GLU A 782 37.64 14.15 -4.65
CA GLU A 782 37.22 15.49 -4.26
C GLU A 782 36.17 15.39 -3.14
N VAL A 783 36.26 16.26 -2.14
CA VAL A 783 35.23 16.42 -1.11
C VAL A 783 34.32 17.57 -1.51
N MET A 784 33.07 17.27 -1.87
CA MET A 784 32.06 18.25 -2.28
C MET A 784 31.36 18.89 -1.07
N ALA A 785 31.15 18.12 -0.01
CA ALA A 785 30.59 18.58 1.25
C ALA A 785 31.12 17.75 2.42
N ALA A 786 31.24 18.38 3.59
CA ALA A 786 31.62 17.73 4.84
C ALA A 786 30.51 17.89 5.88
N PHE A 787 30.46 16.97 6.81
CA PHE A 787 29.68 17.09 8.02
C PHE A 787 30.28 18.16 8.94
N ALA A 788 29.49 18.66 9.89
CA ALA A 788 29.94 19.64 10.89
C ALA A 788 31.12 19.16 11.76
N ASP A 789 31.31 17.83 11.90
CA ASP A 789 32.44 17.22 12.59
C ASP A 789 33.72 17.14 11.71
N GLY A 790 33.68 17.67 10.49
CA GLY A 790 34.79 17.71 9.54
C GLY A 790 34.98 16.44 8.72
N THR A 791 34.17 15.39 8.96
CA THR A 791 34.24 14.16 8.15
C THR A 791 33.55 14.36 6.79
N PRO A 792 34.04 13.76 5.69
CA PRO A 792 33.44 13.98 4.37
C PRO A 792 32.04 13.36 4.27
N ALA A 793 31.07 14.12 3.77
CA ALA A 793 29.69 13.70 3.61
C ALA A 793 29.36 13.35 2.15
N ILE A 794 29.83 14.18 1.23
CA ILE A 794 29.67 14.02 -0.22
C ILE A 794 31.04 14.09 -0.87
N THR A 795 31.39 13.08 -1.67
CA THR A 795 32.65 13.03 -2.42
C THR A 795 32.41 12.78 -3.91
N ALA A 796 33.38 13.12 -4.74
CA ALA A 796 33.38 12.83 -6.16
C ALA A 796 34.69 12.19 -6.61
N LYS A 797 34.58 11.16 -7.46
CA LYS A 797 35.71 10.52 -8.13
C LYS A 797 35.44 10.44 -9.63
N ARG A 798 36.33 11.04 -10.43
CA ARG A 798 36.27 10.97 -11.89
C ARG A 798 36.70 9.61 -12.41
N HIS A 799 35.99 9.12 -13.43
CA HIS A 799 36.35 7.96 -14.22
C HIS A 799 36.10 8.29 -15.69
N GLY A 800 37.15 8.39 -16.50
CA GLY A 800 37.03 8.85 -17.89
C GLY A 800 36.36 10.23 -17.97
N GLU A 801 35.28 10.32 -18.75
CA GLU A 801 34.48 11.54 -18.93
C GLU A 801 33.40 11.73 -17.86
N GLY A 802 33.06 10.69 -17.10
CA GLY A 802 32.02 10.72 -16.08
C GLY A 802 32.55 10.73 -14.65
N THR A 803 31.64 10.56 -13.69
CA THR A 803 31.94 10.69 -12.25
C THR A 803 31.09 9.76 -11.39
N VAL A 804 31.69 9.19 -10.36
CA VAL A 804 30.98 8.53 -9.26
C VAL A 804 30.96 9.49 -8.07
N ILE A 805 29.76 9.79 -7.58
CA ILE A 805 29.54 10.65 -6.41
C ILE A 805 29.20 9.76 -5.21
N GLY A 806 29.94 9.86 -4.12
CA GLY A 806 29.67 9.14 -2.88
C GLY A 806 28.85 9.98 -1.91
N LEU A 807 27.69 9.48 -1.47
CA LEU A 807 26.93 10.01 -0.34
C LEU A 807 27.15 9.09 0.86
N HIS A 808 27.87 9.53 1.89
CA HIS A 808 28.43 8.64 2.92
C HIS A 808 27.54 8.43 4.16
N PHE A 809 26.23 8.50 3.96
CA PHE A 809 25.20 8.17 4.95
C PHE A 809 23.98 7.57 4.24
N ASP A 810 23.21 6.75 4.94
CA ASP A 810 22.04 6.06 4.38
C ASP A 810 20.82 6.99 4.33
N ALA A 811 20.79 7.82 3.28
CA ALA A 811 19.71 8.78 3.05
C ALA A 811 18.34 8.10 2.83
N GLY A 812 18.30 6.88 2.27
CA GLY A 812 17.04 6.18 2.04
C GLY A 812 16.36 5.81 3.36
N THR A 813 17.13 5.30 4.32
CA THR A 813 16.61 4.95 5.65
C THR A 813 16.14 6.19 6.41
N GLU A 814 16.87 7.31 6.31
CA GLU A 814 16.45 8.58 6.90
C GLU A 814 15.11 9.07 6.33
N LEU A 815 14.93 9.02 5.01
CA LEU A 815 13.69 9.46 4.35
C LEU A 815 12.51 8.52 4.61
N GLU A 816 12.75 7.24 4.88
CA GLU A 816 11.69 6.29 5.24
C GLU A 816 11.19 6.50 6.67
N THR A 817 12.10 6.84 7.59
CA THR A 817 11.79 7.00 9.01
C THR A 817 11.33 8.41 9.37
N ASN A 818 11.86 9.44 8.72
CA ASN A 818 11.66 10.85 9.05
C ASN A 818 11.22 11.66 7.83
N THR A 819 10.34 12.64 8.04
CA THR A 819 10.01 13.65 7.01
C THR A 819 11.12 14.70 6.94
N ASN A 820 12.26 14.35 6.34
CA ASN A 820 13.42 15.23 6.21
C ASN A 820 13.38 16.00 4.87
N LEU A 821 12.62 17.10 4.86
CA LEU A 821 12.47 17.96 3.67
C LEU A 821 13.81 18.55 3.19
N PRO A 822 14.70 19.07 4.06
CA PRO A 822 16.01 19.55 3.62
C PRO A 822 16.85 18.47 2.93
N LEU A 823 16.82 17.22 3.42
CA LEU A 823 17.50 16.10 2.74
C LEU A 823 16.91 15.85 1.35
N THR A 824 15.59 15.90 1.21
CA THR A 824 14.92 15.75 -0.08
C THR A 824 15.32 16.85 -1.07
N GLN A 825 15.40 18.10 -0.60
CA GLN A 825 15.83 19.25 -1.39
C GLN A 825 17.30 19.13 -1.80
N LEU A 826 18.18 18.71 -0.88
CA LEU A 826 19.60 18.49 -1.16
C LEU A 826 19.80 17.41 -2.22
N LEU A 827 19.14 16.26 -2.08
CA LEU A 827 19.21 15.17 -3.05
C LEU A 827 18.68 15.62 -4.42
N SER A 828 17.55 16.32 -4.44
CA SER A 828 16.99 16.86 -5.67
C SER A 828 17.94 17.84 -6.35
N ALA A 829 18.53 18.77 -5.60
CA ALA A 829 19.50 19.74 -6.13
C ALA A 829 20.74 19.05 -6.70
N LEU A 830 21.29 18.07 -5.96
CA LEU A 830 22.44 17.28 -6.40
C LEU A 830 22.13 16.53 -7.71
N VAL A 831 21.00 15.80 -7.77
CA VAL A 831 20.67 15.00 -8.95
C VAL A 831 20.34 15.88 -10.15
N ARG A 832 19.62 16.98 -9.96
CA ARG A 832 19.25 17.92 -11.05
C ARG A 832 20.44 18.51 -11.78
N GLN A 833 21.50 18.85 -11.03
CA GLN A 833 22.75 19.35 -11.60
C GLN A 833 23.41 18.33 -12.56
N LEU A 834 23.05 17.05 -12.44
CA LEU A 834 23.66 15.95 -13.18
C LEU A 834 22.73 15.42 -14.29
N SER A 835 21.42 15.36 -14.01
CA SER A 835 20.43 14.81 -14.95
C SER A 835 19.95 15.83 -15.98
N HIS A 836 19.98 17.13 -15.65
CA HIS A 836 19.42 18.23 -16.45
C HIS A 836 18.02 17.88 -17.00
N PRO A 837 17.03 17.67 -16.11
CA PRO A 837 15.72 17.18 -16.52
C PRO A 837 14.99 18.23 -17.35
N GLU A 838 14.34 17.81 -18.44
CA GLU A 838 13.56 18.70 -19.29
C GLU A 838 12.20 19.06 -18.67
N ILE A 839 11.74 18.28 -17.69
CA ILE A 839 10.49 18.48 -16.96
C ILE A 839 10.80 18.50 -15.47
N LEU A 840 10.38 19.56 -14.78
CA LEU A 840 10.68 19.74 -13.36
C LEU A 840 9.58 20.48 -12.59
N LEU A 841 9.39 20.13 -11.32
CA LEU A 841 8.59 20.91 -10.38
C LEU A 841 9.48 21.93 -9.66
N LYS A 842 9.16 23.21 -9.68
CA LYS A 842 10.00 24.24 -9.04
C LYS A 842 9.91 24.24 -7.51
N ASP A 843 8.96 23.48 -6.96
CA ASP A 843 8.75 23.23 -5.53
C ASP A 843 8.74 21.72 -5.26
N ASP A 844 8.52 21.33 -4.00
CA ASP A 844 8.59 19.96 -3.50
C ASP A 844 7.31 19.50 -2.80
N VAL A 845 6.17 20.14 -3.11
CA VAL A 845 4.85 19.83 -2.49
C VAL A 845 4.05 18.76 -3.24
N CYS A 846 4.53 18.32 -4.41
CA CYS A 846 3.93 17.30 -5.26
C CYS A 846 5.01 16.42 -5.89
N GLY A 847 4.66 15.24 -6.42
CA GLY A 847 5.56 14.37 -7.15
C GLY A 847 5.19 14.20 -8.62
N ILE A 848 6.19 14.19 -9.51
CA ILE A 848 6.09 13.68 -10.88
C ILE A 848 6.23 12.16 -10.82
N VAL A 849 5.12 11.46 -11.02
CA VAL A 849 5.07 9.99 -11.02
C VAL A 849 5.57 9.42 -12.34
N THR A 850 5.21 10.08 -13.44
CA THR A 850 5.68 9.71 -14.77
C THR A 850 5.59 10.89 -15.72
N SER A 851 6.47 10.91 -16.72
CA SER A 851 6.41 11.79 -17.85
C SER A 851 6.60 11.02 -19.15
N LEU A 852 5.75 11.31 -20.13
CA LEU A 852 5.67 10.55 -21.38
C LEU A 852 5.72 11.48 -22.58
N ARG A 853 6.27 10.99 -23.70
CA ARG A 853 6.24 11.64 -25.01
C ARG A 853 5.62 10.73 -26.06
N LYS A 854 4.76 11.28 -26.92
CA LYS A 854 4.20 10.59 -28.09
C LYS A 854 4.12 11.54 -29.28
N GLY A 855 5.03 11.38 -30.25
CA GLY A 855 5.22 12.38 -31.30
C GLY A 855 5.68 13.73 -30.71
N ASP A 856 4.98 14.80 -31.06
CA ASP A 856 5.23 16.16 -30.54
C ASP A 856 4.40 16.49 -29.28
N TRP A 857 3.80 15.47 -28.64
CA TRP A 857 3.01 15.60 -27.41
C TRP A 857 3.79 15.16 -26.18
N ALA A 858 3.54 15.80 -25.05
CA ALA A 858 4.09 15.42 -23.74
C ALA A 858 3.01 15.31 -22.66
N MET A 859 3.19 14.39 -21.72
CA MET A 859 2.34 14.19 -20.54
C MET A 859 3.18 14.25 -19.27
N VAL A 860 2.62 14.80 -18.21
CA VAL A 860 3.18 14.76 -16.85
C VAL A 860 2.08 14.34 -15.89
N ALA A 861 2.26 13.19 -15.23
CA ALA A 861 1.35 12.72 -14.18
C ALA A 861 1.83 13.20 -12.81
N LEU A 862 0.99 13.96 -12.13
CA LEU A 862 1.25 14.55 -10.83
C LEU A 862 0.40 13.89 -9.75
N TYR A 863 1.04 13.51 -8.65
CA TYR A 863 0.36 12.91 -7.50
C TYR A 863 0.89 13.50 -6.19
N SER A 864 -0.02 13.72 -5.25
CA SER A 864 0.29 14.11 -3.88
C SER A 864 -0.65 13.39 -2.92
N GLU A 865 -0.12 12.98 -1.77
CA GLU A 865 -0.95 12.50 -0.66
C GLU A 865 -1.54 13.67 0.15
N ASP A 866 -0.89 14.83 0.09
CA ASP A 866 -1.35 16.07 0.71
C ASP A 866 -2.08 16.90 -0.35
N VAL A 867 -3.40 17.06 -0.19
CA VAL A 867 -4.26 17.86 -1.07
C VAL A 867 -5.18 18.75 -0.22
N PRO A 868 -5.54 19.98 -0.68
CA PRO A 868 -5.12 20.61 -1.93
C PRO A 868 -3.65 21.06 -1.90
N ILE A 869 -2.98 21.06 -3.06
CA ILE A 869 -1.66 21.68 -3.23
C ILE A 869 -1.61 22.53 -4.50
N GLU A 870 -0.76 23.54 -4.51
CA GLU A 870 -0.37 24.31 -5.69
C GLU A 870 1.12 24.08 -5.93
N THR A 871 1.49 23.71 -7.15
CA THR A 871 2.88 23.51 -7.58
C THR A 871 3.16 24.28 -8.87
N ARG A 872 4.43 24.54 -9.18
CA ARG A 872 4.88 25.16 -10.43
C ARG A 872 5.63 24.16 -11.30
N LEU A 873 5.00 23.73 -12.38
CA LEU A 873 5.56 22.80 -13.37
C LEU A 873 6.27 23.56 -14.50
N SER A 874 7.48 23.14 -14.84
CA SER A 874 8.28 23.67 -15.95
C SER A 874 8.58 22.57 -16.95
N ILE A 875 8.41 22.87 -18.24
CA ILE A 875 8.59 21.95 -19.36
C ILE A 875 9.39 22.66 -20.45
N ASP A 876 10.61 22.19 -20.72
CA ASP A 876 11.44 22.66 -21.81
C ASP A 876 11.09 21.89 -23.09
N THR A 877 10.20 22.47 -23.90
CA THR A 877 9.71 21.85 -25.14
C THR A 877 10.80 21.70 -26.19
N GLU A 878 11.79 22.60 -26.22
CA GLU A 878 12.93 22.52 -27.14
C GLU A 878 13.87 21.38 -26.77
N ALA A 879 14.21 21.23 -25.49
CA ALA A 879 15.04 20.14 -25.01
C ALA A 879 14.37 18.77 -25.17
N LEU A 880 13.03 18.73 -25.08
CA LEU A 880 12.22 17.55 -25.43
C LEU A 880 12.11 17.32 -26.94
N GLY A 881 12.49 18.28 -27.77
CA GLY A 881 12.36 18.23 -29.22
C GLY A 881 10.90 18.19 -29.69
N LEU A 882 10.00 18.87 -28.98
CA LEU A 882 8.60 19.07 -29.39
C LEU A 882 8.52 20.25 -30.34
N ARG A 883 7.76 20.11 -31.43
CA ARG A 883 7.67 21.12 -32.49
C ARG A 883 6.26 21.71 -32.55
N SER A 884 6.18 23.04 -32.60
CA SER A 884 4.99 23.76 -33.06
C SER A 884 5.32 25.19 -33.46
N ASP A 885 4.89 25.60 -34.65
CA ASP A 885 5.09 26.97 -35.14
C ASP A 885 4.09 27.97 -34.53
N ALA A 886 2.96 27.47 -34.02
CA ALA A 886 1.87 28.28 -33.48
C ALA A 886 1.85 28.34 -31.94
N GLY A 887 2.76 27.64 -31.28
CA GLY A 887 2.78 27.47 -29.82
C GLY A 887 2.07 26.20 -29.36
N PHE A 888 1.77 26.11 -28.07
CA PHE A 888 1.30 24.88 -27.44
C PHE A 888 -0.04 25.04 -26.72
N ARG A 889 -0.83 23.98 -26.75
CA ARG A 889 -2.04 23.80 -25.95
C ARG A 889 -1.67 23.09 -24.66
N LEU A 890 -2.35 23.45 -23.57
CA LEU A 890 -2.13 22.87 -22.26
C LEU A 890 -3.44 22.32 -21.71
N TRP A 891 -3.46 21.04 -21.36
CA TRP A 891 -4.64 20.37 -20.81
C TRP A 891 -4.34 19.84 -19.42
N MET A 892 -5.37 19.88 -18.57
CA MET A 892 -5.40 19.29 -17.23
C MET A 892 -6.49 18.22 -17.20
N LEU A 893 -6.12 16.96 -17.38
CA LEU A 893 -7.07 15.85 -17.58
C LEU A 893 -7.82 15.48 -16.29
N GLY A 894 -7.22 15.73 -15.11
CA GLY A 894 -7.88 15.59 -13.82
C GLY A 894 -9.09 16.50 -13.74
N LYS A 895 -8.92 17.77 -14.12
CA LYS A 895 -10.01 18.78 -14.17
C LYS A 895 -10.85 18.75 -15.43
N ARG A 896 -10.38 18.07 -16.49
CA ARG A 896 -11.00 18.02 -17.83
C ARG A 896 -11.11 19.41 -18.47
N LEU A 897 -10.05 20.20 -18.32
CA LEU A 897 -9.98 21.56 -18.83
C LEU A 897 -8.79 21.72 -19.78
N GLU A 898 -8.99 22.52 -20.81
CA GLU A 898 -7.91 23.15 -21.55
C GLU A 898 -7.65 24.52 -20.92
N ILE A 899 -6.39 24.80 -20.60
CA ILE A 899 -6.00 25.99 -19.83
C ILE A 899 -5.44 27.03 -20.80
N ASN A 900 -6.07 28.21 -20.83
CA ASN A 900 -5.57 29.36 -21.57
C ASN A 900 -4.32 29.96 -20.90
N ARG A 901 -3.68 30.91 -21.57
CA ARG A 901 -2.48 31.57 -21.04
C ARG A 901 -2.78 32.33 -19.73
N PRO A 902 -1.80 32.49 -18.83
CA PRO A 902 -2.00 33.25 -17.59
C PRO A 902 -2.44 34.69 -17.86
N GLY A 903 -3.46 35.16 -17.12
CA GLY A 903 -4.01 36.51 -17.27
C GLY A 903 -5.06 36.65 -18.36
N GLU A 904 -5.43 35.56 -19.04
CA GLU A 904 -6.38 35.56 -20.13
C GLU A 904 -7.64 34.73 -19.82
N MET A 905 -8.79 35.38 -19.85
CA MET A 905 -10.08 34.72 -19.61
C MET A 905 -10.73 34.17 -20.89
N TRP A 906 -10.46 34.77 -22.05
CA TRP A 906 -11.23 34.54 -23.28
C TRP A 906 -10.49 33.84 -24.42
N GLY A 907 -9.18 33.60 -24.32
CA GLY A 907 -8.39 32.91 -25.35
C GLY A 907 -8.06 33.76 -26.60
N GLU A 908 -8.02 35.08 -26.51
CA GLU A 908 -7.82 36.04 -27.62
C GLU A 908 -6.35 36.29 -28.02
N THR A 909 -5.38 35.92 -27.19
CA THR A 909 -3.96 36.27 -27.27
C THR A 909 -3.06 35.11 -27.73
N GLY A 910 -3.64 33.96 -28.07
CA GLY A 910 -2.95 32.82 -28.68
C GLY A 910 -2.56 31.70 -27.72
N TYR A 911 -1.69 30.81 -28.18
CA TYR A 911 -1.28 29.58 -27.48
C TYR A 911 -0.03 29.80 -26.60
N TRP A 912 0.24 28.86 -25.68
CA TRP A 912 1.39 28.91 -24.78
C TRP A 912 2.72 28.90 -25.56
N THR A 913 3.67 29.73 -25.17
CA THR A 913 4.99 29.74 -25.83
C THR A 913 5.98 28.79 -25.16
N PRO A 914 7.03 28.32 -25.87
CA PRO A 914 8.13 27.55 -25.27
C PRO A 914 8.74 28.21 -24.04
N GLU A 915 8.90 29.54 -24.06
CA GLU A 915 9.47 30.31 -22.95
C GLU A 915 8.56 30.29 -21.73
N GLU A 916 7.24 30.45 -21.90
CA GLU A 916 6.27 30.40 -20.79
C GLU A 916 6.25 29.03 -20.12
N LEU A 917 6.31 27.96 -20.91
CA LEU A 917 6.36 26.59 -20.41
C LEU A 917 7.68 26.30 -19.68
N ARG A 918 8.80 26.81 -20.18
CA ARG A 918 10.13 26.68 -19.56
C ARG A 918 10.24 27.49 -18.27
N ASP A 919 9.70 28.71 -18.23
CA ASP A 919 9.59 29.53 -17.02
C ASP A 919 8.65 28.92 -15.99
N GLY A 920 7.74 28.06 -16.43
CA GLY A 920 6.87 27.23 -15.62
C GLY A 920 5.61 27.94 -15.14
N PHE A 921 4.56 27.14 -14.98
CA PHE A 921 3.18 27.57 -14.75
C PHE A 921 2.57 26.86 -13.54
N ARG A 922 1.49 27.43 -13.00
CA ARG A 922 0.80 26.87 -11.83
C ARG A 922 -0.02 25.65 -12.20
N VAL A 923 0.03 24.65 -11.34
CA VAL A 923 -0.82 23.46 -11.38
C VAL A 923 -1.34 23.20 -9.97
N THR A 924 -2.65 23.23 -9.80
CA THR A 924 -3.29 22.87 -8.53
C THR A 924 -3.72 21.41 -8.57
N VAL A 925 -3.40 20.62 -7.56
CA VAL A 925 -4.07 19.33 -7.32
C VAL A 925 -5.14 19.60 -6.26
N VAL A 926 -6.40 19.62 -6.71
CA VAL A 926 -7.55 19.95 -5.86
C VAL A 926 -7.99 18.73 -5.05
N ARG A 927 -8.64 18.98 -3.91
CA ARG A 927 -9.31 17.92 -3.15
C ARG A 927 -10.52 17.43 -3.95
N ASP A 928 -10.52 16.18 -4.37
CA ASP A 928 -11.68 15.51 -5.00
C ASP A 928 -11.92 14.18 -4.28
N SER A 929 -12.81 14.18 -3.30
CA SER A 929 -13.03 13.01 -2.44
C SER A 929 -14.46 12.92 -1.94
N GLU A 930 -14.99 11.70 -1.94
CA GLU A 930 -16.25 11.32 -1.33
C GLU A 930 -16.03 10.41 -0.11
N ALA A 931 -14.84 10.46 0.50
CA ALA A 931 -14.47 9.62 1.63
C ALA A 931 -15.43 9.75 2.84
N ASP A 932 -16.07 10.90 2.98
CA ASP A 932 -16.98 11.19 4.10
C ASP A 932 -18.43 10.78 3.83
N MET A 933 -18.76 10.27 2.64
CA MET A 933 -20.11 9.79 2.33
C MET A 933 -20.44 8.51 3.13
N PRO A 934 -21.33 8.54 4.13
CA PRO A 934 -21.61 7.37 4.97
C PRO A 934 -22.63 6.43 4.29
N LEU A 935 -22.55 5.14 4.61
CA LEU A 935 -23.67 4.22 4.35
C LEU A 935 -24.78 4.40 5.40
N PRO A 936 -26.06 4.16 5.06
CA PRO A 936 -27.15 4.13 6.04
C PRO A 936 -26.87 3.17 7.20
N GLU A 937 -27.33 3.46 8.43
CA GLU A 937 -27.08 2.63 9.62
C GLU A 937 -27.55 1.18 9.45
N SER A 938 -28.65 0.98 8.74
CA SER A 938 -29.13 -0.32 8.29
C SER A 938 -29.58 -0.24 6.83
N PHE A 939 -29.51 -1.38 6.13
CA PHE A 939 -30.16 -1.54 4.83
C PHE A 939 -31.45 -2.31 5.04
N ASP A 940 -32.52 -1.89 4.38
CA ASP A 940 -33.73 -2.70 4.26
C ASP A 940 -33.44 -3.88 3.32
N PHE A 941 -33.52 -5.08 3.85
CA PHE A 941 -33.34 -6.32 3.10
C PHE A 941 -34.62 -7.17 3.09
N SER A 942 -35.79 -6.58 3.38
CA SER A 942 -37.07 -7.28 3.42
C SER A 942 -37.38 -8.04 2.12
N ASP A 943 -37.02 -7.46 0.97
CA ASP A 943 -37.12 -8.10 -0.36
C ASP A 943 -36.27 -9.38 -0.52
N PHE A 944 -35.32 -9.62 0.39
CA PHE A 944 -34.39 -10.75 0.39
C PHE A 944 -34.64 -11.77 1.51
N GLU A 945 -35.74 -11.62 2.27
CA GLU A 945 -36.10 -12.53 3.35
C GLU A 945 -36.60 -13.89 2.80
N GLY A 946 -36.20 -15.00 3.45
CA GLY A 946 -36.69 -16.35 3.15
C GLY A 946 -35.87 -17.19 2.16
N LYS A 947 -34.91 -16.62 1.42
CA LYS A 947 -34.06 -17.37 0.48
C LYS A 947 -32.67 -17.64 1.05
N ARG A 948 -32.33 -18.93 1.25
CA ARG A 948 -31.09 -19.38 1.94
C ARG A 948 -29.79 -18.80 1.34
N LYS A 949 -29.75 -18.55 0.02
CA LYS A 949 -28.61 -17.94 -0.69
C LYS A 949 -28.49 -16.42 -0.45
N GLU A 950 -29.58 -15.75 -0.09
CA GLU A 950 -29.63 -14.30 0.09
C GLU A 950 -29.17 -13.86 1.48
N LYS A 951 -29.29 -14.73 2.51
CA LYS A 951 -28.66 -14.53 3.83
C LYS A 951 -27.14 -14.36 3.76
N PHE A 952 -26.48 -15.01 2.80
CA PHE A 952 -25.04 -14.83 2.56
C PHE A 952 -24.74 -13.47 1.93
N ALA A 953 -25.56 -13.01 0.99
CA ALA A 953 -25.37 -11.72 0.31
C ALA A 953 -25.64 -10.53 1.25
N THR A 954 -26.71 -10.57 2.03
CA THR A 954 -27.03 -9.53 3.03
C THR A 954 -25.98 -9.51 4.15
N GLY A 955 -25.54 -10.70 4.61
CA GLY A 955 -24.41 -10.84 5.53
C GLY A 955 -23.10 -10.30 4.95
N TYR A 956 -22.84 -10.50 3.66
CA TYR A 956 -21.63 -9.99 2.99
C TYR A 956 -21.65 -8.46 2.86
N ILE A 957 -22.79 -7.86 2.50
CA ILE A 957 -22.93 -6.40 2.46
C ILE A 957 -22.70 -5.79 3.85
N ASN A 958 -23.33 -6.36 4.89
CA ASN A 958 -23.20 -5.83 6.25
C ASN A 958 -21.83 -6.07 6.89
N LYS A 959 -21.16 -7.19 6.58
CA LYS A 959 -19.87 -7.55 7.20
C LYS A 959 -18.66 -7.14 6.38
N VAL A 960 -18.72 -7.22 5.05
CA VAL A 960 -17.56 -6.97 4.18
C VAL A 960 -17.72 -5.65 3.45
N GLY A 961 -18.87 -5.42 2.81
CA GLY A 961 -19.14 -4.20 2.05
C GLY A 961 -19.08 -2.95 2.93
N ARG A 962 -19.79 -2.96 4.06
CA ARG A 962 -19.80 -1.86 5.04
C ARG A 962 -18.44 -1.61 5.68
N ASP A 963 -17.76 -2.67 6.13
CA ASP A 963 -16.40 -2.57 6.71
C ASP A 963 -15.44 -1.93 5.70
N TRP A 964 -15.50 -2.34 4.44
CA TRP A 964 -14.66 -1.76 3.40
C TRP A 964 -15.03 -0.33 3.09
N TRP A 965 -16.32 0.00 2.94
CA TRP A 965 -16.80 1.35 2.65
C TRP A 965 -16.41 2.35 3.74
N ASN A 966 -16.64 1.98 5.00
CA ASN A 966 -16.44 2.85 6.16
C ASN A 966 -14.98 2.86 6.67
N SER A 967 -14.12 1.95 6.18
CA SER A 967 -12.72 1.87 6.60
C SER A 967 -11.92 3.11 6.18
N GLU A 968 -11.17 3.67 7.13
CA GLU A 968 -10.26 4.81 6.90
C GLU A 968 -9.15 4.49 5.89
N ASN A 969 -8.76 3.22 5.78
CA ASN A 969 -7.66 2.80 4.92
C ASN A 969 -8.11 2.19 3.59
N ARG A 970 -9.31 1.58 3.53
CA ARG A 970 -9.77 0.87 2.32
C ARG A 970 -10.82 1.66 1.57
N GLY A 971 -11.88 2.10 2.23
CA GLY A 971 -13.02 2.75 1.60
C GLY A 971 -12.77 4.21 1.31
N LYS A 972 -12.13 4.93 2.25
CA LYS A 972 -11.78 6.34 2.03
C LYS A 972 -10.84 6.48 0.83
N ARG A 973 -9.78 5.65 0.73
CA ARG A 973 -8.84 5.69 -0.40
C ARG A 973 -9.53 5.54 -1.76
N LYS A 974 -10.43 4.57 -1.95
CA LYS A 974 -11.11 4.35 -3.24
C LYS A 974 -12.00 5.49 -3.69
N ARG A 975 -12.43 6.32 -2.74
CA ARG A 975 -13.32 7.45 -2.95
C ARG A 975 -12.56 8.77 -3.02
N ASP A 976 -11.23 8.69 -3.03
CA ASP A 976 -10.33 9.79 -3.34
C ASP A 976 -9.92 9.70 -4.82
N TYR A 977 -10.07 10.82 -5.51
CA TYR A 977 -9.81 11.01 -6.93
C TYR A 977 -8.77 12.09 -7.17
N SER A 978 -8.13 12.61 -6.12
CA SER A 978 -7.23 13.74 -6.22
C SER A 978 -5.96 13.35 -6.99
N HIS A 979 -5.75 13.98 -8.14
CA HIS A 979 -4.55 13.88 -8.98
C HIS A 979 -4.61 14.96 -10.06
N GLU A 980 -3.52 15.16 -10.79
CA GLU A 980 -3.55 15.91 -12.05
C GLU A 980 -2.68 15.23 -13.11
N ILE A 981 -3.10 15.32 -14.36
CA ILE A 981 -2.30 14.90 -15.51
C ILE A 981 -2.27 16.06 -16.48
N VAL A 982 -1.10 16.67 -16.61
CA VAL A 982 -0.86 17.79 -17.52
C VAL A 982 -0.45 17.24 -18.87
N VAL A 983 -1.09 17.70 -19.94
CA VAL A 983 -0.74 17.35 -21.33
C VAL A 983 -0.39 18.62 -22.08
N ILE A 984 0.71 18.56 -22.83
CA ILE A 984 1.13 19.59 -23.78
C ILE A 984 1.05 19.03 -25.18
N ALA A 985 0.46 19.80 -26.09
CA ALA A 985 0.26 19.44 -27.49
C ALA A 985 0.55 20.63 -28.41
N PRO A 986 1.03 20.40 -29.65
CA PRO A 986 1.13 21.45 -30.66
C PRO A 986 -0.24 22.10 -30.92
N ALA A 987 -0.27 23.42 -31.08
CA ALA A 987 -1.52 24.15 -31.29
C ALA A 987 -2.23 23.80 -32.60
N ASP A 988 -1.45 23.48 -33.61
CA ASP A 988 -1.87 23.07 -34.95
C ASP A 988 -2.26 21.59 -35.04
N GLU A 989 -2.04 20.81 -33.97
CA GLU A 989 -2.47 19.41 -33.89
C GLU A 989 -3.74 19.26 -33.03
N PRO A 990 -4.92 19.14 -33.66
CA PRO A 990 -6.16 19.00 -32.91
C PRO A 990 -6.26 17.65 -32.18
N VAL A 991 -5.50 16.64 -32.61
CA VAL A 991 -5.59 15.27 -32.08
C VAL A 991 -4.24 14.57 -32.08
N MET A 992 -3.99 13.79 -31.03
CA MET A 992 -2.76 13.01 -30.89
C MET A 992 -2.63 11.94 -32.00
N PRO A 993 -1.43 11.74 -32.55
CA PRO A 993 -1.16 10.66 -33.50
C PRO A 993 -1.47 9.27 -32.94
N THR A 994 -2.08 8.41 -33.76
CA THR A 994 -2.42 7.02 -33.38
C THR A 994 -1.22 6.07 -33.44
N ALA A 995 -0.13 6.46 -34.10
CA ALA A 995 1.12 5.73 -34.17
C ALA A 995 2.29 6.69 -33.87
N VAL A 996 3.35 6.18 -33.25
CA VAL A 996 4.66 6.85 -33.27
C VAL A 996 5.12 6.79 -34.72
N ALA A 997 5.33 7.95 -35.36
CA ALA A 997 6.00 7.95 -36.66
C ALA A 997 7.42 7.44 -36.41
N ASP A 998 7.77 6.32 -37.04
CA ASP A 998 9.08 5.66 -36.95
C ASP A 998 10.25 6.61 -37.25
#